data_AF-A0A946CF45-F1
#
_entry.id   AF-A0A946CF45-F1
#
_cell.length_a   1.000
_cell.length_b   1.000
_cell.length_c   1.000
_cell.angle_alpha   90.00
_cell.angle_beta   90.00
_cell.angle_gamma   90.00
#
_symmetry.space_group_name_H-M   'P 1'
#
loop_
_entity.id
_entity.type
_entity.pdbx_description
1 polymer ?
#
loop_
_entity_poly.entity_id
_entity_poly.type
_entity_poly.pdbx_seq_one_letter_code
_entity_poly.pdbx_strand_id
1 'polypeptide(L)'
;IIVTCAPHIMFFADRDGDGEPEVRETLFTGFATNTIERGINNPIWGLDGWIYIGSGSGGGTITGPRLKTPLEVGNSDFRIRADGSAIERVNGSVHTFGLTMNDVGDRFPSSGGTSVRYALPLPHRYLARNPHVPSPNDTHNASNYNRGFRISEPHPWRVRRRSDPAWVKFYGDRETNSNYFSGGCSTTYYGGTLFPGRYRGNLFYCEPSLNIIHRAILNRDGAGYKATRAPEEMESEFLASTDQWFRPMNLRTGPDGALYIIDMYREIIEDYSAIPRFLQQQYGLDQGRAHGRIWRLVPKNAKVQESPNFSKLSGIELAQEIESNNPWRRETAQRLLIERADKNPAEVLAKRLDGNWRGAIRAINTLASIGALKSSHVLTALRHKHFGVRIHALRIAEPLLKKDKAVSSHVFSMVDTLDPDPSVRLQIALTLGALQTEASATRLVSLSHQHGSDRWMESAILSSANGQNGSWLSQWKGTPLLGTTMAGRRDSNAVMNQLLHLNHVSPETGIPFLQGLIAGASQGDTPWPEPTNGWDTIATQLAVMMTSRNAEVRKLASGFAARLPIDSSKYIGKFLNSAKKQALDEQTPLNQRVSAIEMLSIAPYETLAPVAIKLLDPKQPPSLQQASIISLGKSHDIRVARELIKVWPSLTPKSRTAVLETLLSQENRLPFLLGALEKRAIQIGDLSAIQREK
;
A
#
# COMPACT_ATOMS: atom_id res chain seq x y z
N ILE A 1 9.14 21.83 18.72
CA ILE A 1 8.34 20.63 18.37
C ILE A 1 7.65 20.81 17.01
N ILE A 2 7.39 19.71 16.31
CA ILE A 2 6.54 19.69 15.10
C ILE A 2 5.22 19.04 15.47
N VAL A 3 4.11 19.67 15.13
CA VAL A 3 2.74 19.26 15.49
C VAL A 3 1.94 19.01 14.23
N THR A 4 1.36 17.82 14.12
CA THR A 4 0.41 17.44 13.05
C THR A 4 -1.00 17.78 13.50
N CYS A 5 -1.61 18.80 12.90
CA CYS A 5 -2.96 19.28 13.26
C CYS A 5 -3.66 19.79 12.00
N ALA A 6 -4.34 18.89 11.27
CA ALA A 6 -5.04 19.25 10.03
C ALA A 6 -5.95 20.50 10.26
N PRO A 7 -5.93 21.49 9.35
CA PRO A 7 -5.37 21.43 8.00
C PRO A 7 -3.88 21.75 7.89
N HIS A 8 -3.15 21.87 9.01
CA HIS A 8 -1.77 22.33 9.07
C HIS A 8 -0.79 21.30 9.66
N ILE A 9 0.48 21.45 9.30
CA ILE A 9 1.61 20.94 10.10
C ILE A 9 2.38 22.17 10.56
N MET A 10 2.56 22.31 11.87
CA MET A 10 3.13 23.49 12.49
C MET A 10 4.44 23.17 13.21
N PHE A 11 5.37 24.11 13.20
CA PHE A 11 6.56 24.13 14.02
C PHE A 11 6.38 25.14 15.15
N PHE A 12 6.68 24.69 16.37
CA PHE A 12 6.73 25.51 17.56
C PHE A 12 8.13 25.46 18.15
N ALA A 13 8.72 26.57 18.55
CA ALA A 13 9.91 26.58 19.39
C ALA A 13 9.67 27.47 20.59
N ASP A 14 10.15 26.97 21.73
CA ASP A 14 10.32 27.67 23.00
C ASP A 14 11.83 27.74 23.20
N ARG A 15 12.42 28.92 22.96
CA ARG A 15 13.89 29.10 23.01
C ARG A 15 14.37 29.68 24.33
N ASP A 16 13.51 30.32 25.10
CA ASP A 16 13.85 30.90 26.41
C ASP A 16 13.46 29.99 27.59
N GLY A 17 12.68 28.94 27.33
CA GLY A 17 12.34 27.88 28.28
C GLY A 17 11.20 28.24 29.22
N ASP A 18 10.35 29.21 28.87
CA ASP A 18 9.24 29.65 29.70
C ASP A 18 7.98 28.75 29.58
N GLY A 19 7.99 27.80 28.66
CA GLY A 19 6.89 26.88 28.38
C GLY A 19 5.87 27.40 27.37
N GLU A 20 6.05 28.61 26.83
CA GLU A 20 5.25 29.20 25.76
C GLU A 20 6.08 29.31 24.47
N PRO A 21 5.57 28.81 23.33
CA PRO A 21 6.33 28.91 22.10
C PRO A 21 6.24 30.31 21.49
N GLU A 22 7.37 31.03 21.45
CA GLU A 22 7.52 32.32 20.77
C GLU A 22 7.64 32.16 19.24
N VAL A 23 8.13 31.01 18.78
CA VAL A 23 8.15 30.67 17.35
C VAL A 23 6.94 29.81 17.01
N ARG A 24 6.14 30.25 16.04
CA ARG A 24 4.98 29.51 15.51
C ARG A 24 4.95 29.62 13.99
N GLU A 25 5.29 28.55 13.31
CA GLU A 25 5.41 28.54 11.84
C GLU A 25 4.55 27.43 11.23
N THR A 26 3.75 27.76 10.22
CA THR A 26 3.10 26.75 9.40
C THR A 26 4.11 26.19 8.40
N LEU A 27 4.47 24.91 8.53
CA LEU A 27 5.34 24.22 7.60
C LEU A 27 4.58 23.79 6.34
N PHE A 28 3.38 23.23 6.53
CA PHE A 28 2.52 22.72 5.46
C PHE A 28 1.06 22.99 5.75
N THR A 29 0.25 23.12 4.70
CA THR A 29 -1.20 23.32 4.78
C THR A 29 -1.92 22.59 3.62
N GLY A 30 -3.22 22.34 3.77
CA GLY A 30 -4.07 21.74 2.74
C GLY A 30 -4.56 20.32 3.08
N PHE A 31 -4.30 19.83 4.29
CA PHE A 31 -4.78 18.51 4.74
C PHE A 31 -6.29 18.54 5.03
N ALA A 32 -7.01 17.50 4.64
CA ALA A 32 -8.45 17.40 4.90
C ALA A 32 -8.79 17.31 6.40
N THR A 33 -9.95 17.87 6.77
CA THR A 33 -10.45 17.96 8.15
C THR A 33 -11.84 17.31 8.33
N ASN A 34 -12.31 16.56 7.33
CA ASN A 34 -13.68 16.05 7.26
C ASN A 34 -13.96 14.89 8.24
N THR A 35 -12.98 14.02 8.50
CA THR A 35 -13.14 12.83 9.34
C THR A 35 -12.20 12.91 10.55
N ILE A 36 -12.76 13.31 11.70
CA ILE A 36 -11.98 13.59 12.94
C ILE A 36 -11.21 12.36 13.43
N GLU A 37 -11.77 11.15 13.31
CA GLU A 37 -11.12 9.91 13.75
C GLU A 37 -9.95 9.46 12.83
N ARG A 38 -9.77 10.11 11.66
CA ARG A 38 -8.79 9.74 10.61
C ARG A 38 -7.99 10.94 10.12
N GLY A 39 -7.59 11.84 11.02
CA GLY A 39 -6.67 12.92 10.69
C GLY A 39 -5.22 12.45 10.51
N ILE A 40 -4.37 13.33 9.96
CA ILE A 40 -2.92 13.10 9.91
C ILE A 40 -2.34 12.90 11.32
N ASN A 41 -1.48 11.91 11.51
CA ASN A 41 -1.05 11.54 12.87
C ASN A 41 0.34 10.87 12.96
N ASN A 42 0.79 10.69 14.21
CA ASN A 42 1.98 9.95 14.62
C ASN A 42 3.27 10.30 13.84
N PRO A 43 3.73 11.57 13.86
CA PRO A 43 5.02 11.92 13.27
C PRO A 43 6.15 11.12 13.91
N ILE A 44 6.95 10.43 13.08
CA ILE A 44 8.11 9.63 13.51
C ILE A 44 9.33 10.00 12.68
N TRP A 45 10.44 10.29 13.36
CA TRP A 45 11.74 10.44 12.72
C TRP A 45 12.21 9.10 12.15
N GLY A 46 12.38 9.06 10.83
CA GLY A 46 12.97 7.95 10.10
C GLY A 46 14.49 7.95 10.17
N LEU A 47 15.07 6.80 9.84
CA LEU A 47 16.52 6.61 9.82
C LEU A 47 17.23 7.52 8.81
N ASP A 48 16.53 7.97 7.77
CA ASP A 48 17.01 8.81 6.68
C ASP A 48 16.86 10.34 6.94
N GLY A 49 16.51 10.71 8.17
CA GLY A 49 16.34 12.10 8.59
C GLY A 49 15.06 12.77 8.08
N TRP A 50 14.09 11.99 7.58
CA TRP A 50 12.74 12.47 7.26
C TRP A 50 11.77 12.16 8.41
N ILE A 51 10.68 12.91 8.51
CA ILE A 51 9.59 12.64 9.46
C ILE A 51 8.45 11.99 8.70
N TYR A 52 8.12 10.75 9.05
CA TYR A 52 7.01 9.98 8.47
C TYR A 52 5.73 10.23 9.26
N ILE A 53 4.63 10.40 8.54
CA ILE A 53 3.32 10.77 9.10
C ILE A 53 2.25 9.87 8.48
N GLY A 54 1.37 9.34 9.32
CA GLY A 54 0.20 8.61 8.88
C GLY A 54 -0.81 9.56 8.24
N SER A 55 -1.31 9.25 7.05
CA SER A 55 -2.24 10.14 6.33
C SER A 55 -3.63 10.16 6.94
N GLY A 56 -4.05 9.07 7.61
CA GLY A 56 -5.46 8.90 7.93
C GLY A 56 -6.28 8.86 6.63
N SER A 57 -7.45 9.51 6.64
CA SER A 57 -8.22 9.86 5.44
C SER A 57 -7.82 11.23 4.87
N GLY A 58 -6.79 11.87 5.43
CA GLY A 58 -6.38 13.25 5.16
C GLY A 58 -5.57 13.41 3.89
N GLY A 59 -6.27 13.38 2.74
CA GLY A 59 -5.73 13.81 1.44
C GLY A 59 -5.68 15.34 1.28
N GLY A 60 -5.53 15.78 0.03
CA GLY A 60 -5.57 17.19 -0.38
C GLY A 60 -4.33 17.64 -1.16
N THR A 61 -4.45 18.85 -1.73
CA THR A 61 -3.35 19.57 -2.38
C THR A 61 -2.51 20.29 -1.33
N ILE A 62 -1.35 19.73 -1.00
CA ILE A 62 -0.50 20.27 0.06
C ILE A 62 0.39 21.38 -0.48
N THR A 63 0.41 22.50 0.22
CA THR A 63 1.29 23.65 -0.04
C THR A 63 2.04 24.04 1.23
N GLY A 64 3.08 24.87 1.12
CA GLY A 64 3.81 25.35 2.28
C GLY A 64 4.81 26.46 1.90
N PRO A 65 5.24 27.31 2.85
CA PRO A 65 6.08 28.47 2.53
C PRO A 65 7.42 28.13 1.87
N ARG A 66 7.98 26.94 2.18
CA ARG A 66 9.26 26.44 1.65
C ARG A 66 9.10 25.31 0.63
N LEU A 67 7.86 24.96 0.29
CA LEU A 67 7.57 23.89 -0.65
C LEU A 67 7.50 24.44 -2.08
N LYS A 68 8.38 23.96 -2.96
CA LYS A 68 8.48 24.46 -4.34
C LYS A 68 7.28 24.11 -5.22
N THR A 69 6.68 22.95 -5.00
CA THR A 69 5.61 22.43 -5.85
C THR A 69 4.54 21.80 -4.96
N PRO A 70 3.25 22.14 -5.16
CA PRO A 70 2.18 21.48 -4.43
C PRO A 70 2.20 19.96 -4.64
N LEU A 71 1.81 19.21 -3.62
CA LEU A 71 1.74 17.75 -3.69
C LEU A 71 0.32 17.25 -3.41
N GLU A 72 -0.21 16.42 -4.31
CA GLU A 72 -1.39 15.61 -4.04
C GLU A 72 -0.99 14.37 -3.24
N VAL A 73 -1.32 14.32 -1.95
CA VAL A 73 -0.96 13.19 -1.07
C VAL A 73 -1.83 11.96 -1.32
N GLY A 74 -3.11 12.16 -1.65
CA GLY A 74 -4.09 11.08 -1.78
C GLY A 74 -4.30 10.33 -0.46
N ASN A 75 -4.52 9.01 -0.54
CA ASN A 75 -4.82 8.14 0.61
C ASN A 75 -3.59 7.39 1.17
N SER A 76 -2.39 7.82 0.78
CA SER A 76 -1.13 7.19 1.20
C SER A 76 -0.45 8.01 2.29
N ASP A 77 0.24 7.33 3.20
CA ASP A 77 1.14 7.96 4.16
C ASP A 77 2.17 8.85 3.43
N PHE A 78 2.75 9.79 4.15
CA PHE A 78 3.73 10.72 3.58
C PHE A 78 4.90 10.94 4.54
N ARG A 79 5.95 11.60 4.04
CA ARG A 79 7.07 12.06 4.85
C ARG A 79 7.43 13.50 4.53
N ILE A 80 7.95 14.21 5.52
CA ILE A 80 8.34 15.62 5.41
C ILE A 80 9.79 15.84 5.86
N ARG A 81 10.43 16.88 5.33
CA ARG A 81 11.62 17.44 5.97
C ARG A 81 11.19 18.33 7.14
N ALA A 82 11.97 18.29 8.22
CA ALA A 82 11.68 19.04 9.44
C ALA A 82 11.68 20.57 9.23
N ASP A 83 12.37 21.04 8.19
CA ASP A 83 12.43 22.43 7.76
C ASP A 83 11.32 22.79 6.75
N GLY A 84 10.32 21.94 6.52
CA GLY A 84 9.24 22.25 5.58
C GLY A 84 9.64 22.35 4.11
N SER A 85 10.87 22.01 3.72
CA SER A 85 11.36 22.21 2.34
C SER A 85 10.83 21.18 1.35
N ALA A 86 10.36 20.02 1.84
CA ALA A 86 9.92 18.92 1.01
C ALA A 86 8.90 18.02 1.71
N ILE A 87 7.98 17.50 0.92
CA ILE A 87 7.00 16.48 1.28
C ILE A 87 6.96 15.42 0.16
N GLU A 88 6.87 14.14 0.53
CA GLU A 88 6.84 13.03 -0.41
C GLU A 88 5.81 11.97 0.01
N ARG A 89 5.07 11.42 -0.96
CA ARG A 89 4.25 10.22 -0.75
C ARG A 89 5.14 9.02 -0.46
N VAL A 90 4.66 8.16 0.43
CA VAL A 90 5.29 6.87 0.72
C VAL A 90 4.21 5.79 0.79
N ASN A 91 4.58 4.53 0.60
CA ASN A 91 3.60 3.43 0.77
C ASN A 91 3.13 3.35 2.21
N GLY A 92 2.08 2.59 2.49
CA GLY A 92 1.47 2.56 3.81
C GLY A 92 0.25 3.48 3.85
N SER A 93 -0.74 3.07 4.61
CA SER A 93 -1.92 3.85 4.88
C SER A 93 -2.33 3.58 6.32
N VAL A 94 -2.12 4.56 7.19
CA VAL A 94 -2.71 4.58 8.53
C VAL A 94 -4.19 4.90 8.37
N HIS A 95 -5.07 3.99 8.78
CA HIS A 95 -6.52 4.22 8.67
C HIS A 95 -7.14 4.87 9.91
N THR A 96 -6.52 4.69 11.08
CA THR A 96 -6.96 5.25 12.36
C THR A 96 -5.84 6.11 12.95
N PHE A 97 -5.29 5.73 14.09
CA PHE A 97 -4.19 6.41 14.77
C PHE A 97 -3.07 5.41 15.04
N GLY A 98 -1.84 5.72 14.65
CA GLY A 98 -0.69 4.87 14.94
C GLY A 98 0.17 4.54 13.73
N LEU A 99 1.46 4.80 13.90
CA LEU A 99 2.53 4.37 13.01
C LEU A 99 3.71 4.00 13.90
N THR A 100 4.48 2.99 13.53
CA THR A 100 5.79 2.68 14.12
C THR A 100 6.76 2.20 13.06
N MET A 101 8.04 2.23 13.39
CA MET A 101 9.10 1.58 12.62
C MET A 101 9.80 0.53 13.47
N ASN A 102 10.31 -0.53 12.84
CA ASN A 102 11.27 -1.41 13.50
C ASN A 102 12.71 -0.85 13.42
N ASP A 103 13.66 -1.54 14.03
CA ASP A 103 15.07 -1.13 14.06
C ASP A 103 15.75 -1.07 12.67
N VAL A 104 15.18 -1.67 11.62
CA VAL A 104 15.69 -1.57 10.24
C VAL A 104 14.96 -0.49 9.41
N GLY A 105 13.93 0.14 9.95
CA GLY A 105 13.16 1.21 9.30
C GLY A 105 11.94 0.74 8.50
N ASP A 106 11.53 -0.53 8.62
CA ASP A 106 10.27 -0.98 8.05
C ASP A 106 9.10 -0.42 8.86
N ARG A 107 8.06 0.04 8.17
CA ARG A 107 6.92 0.75 8.78
C ARG A 107 5.73 -0.18 9.01
N PHE A 108 5.06 0.04 10.13
CA PHE A 108 3.86 -0.69 10.55
C PHE A 108 2.72 0.31 10.81
N PRO A 109 1.96 0.69 9.77
CA PRO A 109 0.80 1.57 9.92
C PRO A 109 -0.33 0.81 10.64
N SER A 110 -1.07 1.50 11.49
CA SER A 110 -2.19 0.91 12.23
C SER A 110 -3.48 0.87 11.41
N SER A 111 -4.39 -0.01 11.83
CA SER A 111 -5.76 -0.06 11.33
C SER A 111 -6.67 -0.66 12.37
N GLY A 112 -7.92 -0.19 12.49
CA GLY A 112 -8.82 -0.60 13.57
C GLY A 112 -9.09 -2.11 13.69
N GLY A 113 -9.13 -2.83 12.57
CA GLY A 113 -9.52 -4.25 12.53
C GLY A 113 -8.40 -5.27 12.31
N THR A 114 -7.14 -4.84 12.19
CA THR A 114 -6.00 -5.74 11.92
C THR A 114 -4.82 -5.32 12.77
N SER A 115 -4.41 -6.21 13.69
CA SER A 115 -3.41 -5.91 14.71
C SER A 115 -2.01 -5.64 14.14
N VAL A 116 -1.64 -6.31 13.04
CA VAL A 116 -0.35 -6.09 12.38
C VAL A 116 -0.49 -5.96 10.87
N ARG A 117 -0.13 -4.77 10.39
CA ARG A 117 0.09 -4.43 8.99
C ARG A 117 1.47 -3.82 8.83
N TYR A 118 2.04 -3.96 7.64
CA TYR A 118 3.27 -3.25 7.29
C TYR A 118 3.14 -2.57 5.94
N ALA A 119 3.84 -1.45 5.80
CA ALA A 119 3.94 -0.73 4.54
C ALA A 119 4.75 -1.58 3.55
N LEU A 120 4.29 -1.62 2.32
CA LEU A 120 4.92 -2.39 1.26
C LEU A 120 6.39 -1.98 1.05
N PRO A 121 7.35 -2.93 0.97
CA PRO A 121 8.78 -2.63 0.82
C PRO A 121 9.19 -2.27 -0.61
N LEU A 122 8.32 -1.57 -1.35
CA LEU A 122 8.57 -0.99 -2.67
C LEU A 122 8.34 0.52 -2.65
N PRO A 123 9.21 1.34 -2.01
CA PRO A 123 8.93 2.76 -1.80
C PRO A 123 8.40 3.48 -3.05
N HIS A 124 7.34 4.29 -2.89
CA HIS A 124 6.62 4.97 -3.98
C HIS A 124 7.54 5.64 -5.01
N ARG A 125 8.65 6.27 -4.58
CA ARG A 125 9.66 6.87 -5.48
C ARG A 125 10.24 5.93 -6.54
N TYR A 126 10.27 4.63 -6.27
CA TYR A 126 10.69 3.62 -7.24
C TYR A 126 9.56 3.24 -8.18
N LEU A 127 8.35 2.99 -7.64
CA LEU A 127 7.17 2.67 -8.43
C LEU A 127 6.83 3.79 -9.42
N ALA A 128 6.96 5.05 -8.98
CA ALA A 128 6.75 6.25 -9.79
C ALA A 128 7.71 6.38 -10.98
N ARG A 129 8.81 5.60 -11.04
CA ARG A 129 9.69 5.57 -12.22
C ARG A 129 9.00 4.99 -13.44
N ASN A 130 8.01 4.12 -13.28
CA ASN A 130 7.30 3.51 -14.40
C ASN A 130 5.78 3.54 -14.15
N PRO A 131 5.05 4.55 -14.64
CA PRO A 131 3.62 4.72 -14.37
C PRO A 131 2.74 3.62 -15.00
N HIS A 132 3.28 2.80 -15.89
CA HIS A 132 2.56 1.71 -16.55
C HIS A 132 2.61 0.39 -15.76
N VAL A 133 3.37 0.33 -14.67
CA VAL A 133 3.36 -0.84 -13.77
C VAL A 133 2.24 -0.66 -12.78
N PRO A 134 1.23 -1.54 -12.76
CA PRO A 134 0.24 -1.56 -11.70
C PRO A 134 0.95 -1.61 -10.33
N SER A 135 0.68 -0.61 -9.50
CA SER A 135 1.20 -0.60 -8.14
C SER A 135 0.41 -1.63 -7.31
N PRO A 136 1.08 -2.56 -6.62
CA PRO A 136 0.41 -3.41 -5.64
C PRO A 136 -0.15 -2.56 -4.49
N ASN A 137 -1.01 -3.18 -3.66
CA ASN A 137 -1.50 -2.54 -2.44
C ASN A 137 -0.35 -1.99 -1.59
N ASP A 138 -0.54 -0.78 -1.07
CA ASP A 138 0.48 -0.04 -0.32
C ASP A 138 0.80 -0.65 1.07
N THR A 139 -0.02 -1.59 1.52
CA THR A 139 0.07 -2.29 2.80
C THR A 139 -0.19 -3.79 2.62
N HIS A 140 0.36 -4.58 3.55
CA HIS A 140 0.10 -6.01 3.65
C HIS A 140 -0.24 -6.40 5.09
N ASN A 141 -1.26 -7.25 5.26
CA ASN A 141 -1.64 -7.79 6.57
C ASN A 141 -0.64 -8.89 6.97
N ALA A 142 0.02 -8.74 8.10
CA ALA A 142 0.94 -9.76 8.62
C ALA A 142 0.23 -10.75 9.56
N SER A 143 -0.81 -10.30 10.27
CA SER A 143 -1.65 -11.13 11.13
C SER A 143 -2.82 -11.72 10.34
N ASN A 144 -3.11 -13.00 10.56
CA ASN A 144 -4.26 -13.73 9.99
C ASN A 144 -5.36 -14.03 11.03
N TYR A 145 -5.30 -13.37 12.19
CA TYR A 145 -6.29 -13.45 13.25
C TYR A 145 -6.79 -12.04 13.55
N ASN A 146 -7.99 -11.95 14.14
CA ASN A 146 -8.63 -10.68 14.45
C ASN A 146 -9.35 -10.68 15.80
N ARG A 147 -9.13 -11.69 16.64
CA ARG A 147 -9.77 -11.82 17.96
C ARG A 147 -8.83 -11.35 19.07
N GLY A 148 -9.32 -10.46 19.93
CA GLY A 148 -8.76 -10.11 21.22
C GLY A 148 -9.40 -10.88 22.39
N PHE A 149 -8.83 -10.74 23.58
CA PHE A 149 -9.30 -11.42 24.80
C PHE A 149 -9.43 -10.42 25.96
N ARG A 150 -10.56 -9.68 25.99
CA ARG A 150 -10.88 -8.77 27.10
C ARG A 150 -11.22 -9.56 28.37
N ILE A 151 -10.96 -8.95 29.52
CA ILE A 151 -11.39 -9.44 30.85
C ILE A 151 -12.44 -8.54 31.50
N SER A 152 -12.71 -7.36 30.92
CA SER A 152 -13.80 -6.50 31.32
C SER A 152 -15.13 -7.00 30.77
N GLU A 153 -16.20 -6.83 31.55
CA GLU A 153 -17.56 -6.97 31.03
C GLU A 153 -17.82 -5.90 29.95
N PRO A 154 -18.71 -6.14 28.97
CA PRO A 154 -19.13 -5.08 28.07
C PRO A 154 -19.94 -4.02 28.84
N HIS A 155 -19.71 -2.75 28.51
CA HIS A 155 -20.45 -1.65 29.13
C HIS A 155 -21.97 -1.78 28.86
N PRO A 156 -22.86 -1.47 29.83
CA PRO A 156 -24.31 -1.61 29.67
C PRO A 156 -24.89 -0.93 28.42
N TRP A 157 -24.36 0.23 28.01
CA TRP A 157 -24.80 0.91 26.78
C TRP A 157 -24.58 0.05 25.53
N ARG A 158 -23.48 -0.73 25.45
CA ARG A 158 -23.22 -1.63 24.30
C ARG A 158 -24.19 -2.79 24.28
N VAL A 159 -24.55 -3.33 25.44
CA VAL A 159 -25.57 -4.38 25.58
C VAL A 159 -26.93 -3.85 25.12
N ARG A 160 -27.31 -2.62 25.52
CA ARG A 160 -28.57 -2.00 25.07
C ARG A 160 -28.56 -1.68 23.57
N ARG A 161 -27.45 -1.14 23.04
CA ARG A 161 -27.28 -0.87 21.61
C ARG A 161 -27.45 -2.14 20.77
N ARG A 162 -26.90 -3.26 21.24
CA ARG A 162 -27.07 -4.57 20.62
C ARG A 162 -28.54 -5.01 20.55
N SER A 163 -29.32 -4.70 21.57
CA SER A 163 -30.73 -5.08 21.60
C SER A 163 -31.62 -4.25 20.65
N ASP A 164 -31.08 -3.20 20.02
CA ASP A 164 -31.80 -2.38 19.05
C ASP A 164 -31.79 -3.03 17.65
N PRO A 165 -32.92 -3.54 17.14
CA PRO A 165 -32.98 -4.21 15.85
C PRO A 165 -32.62 -3.29 14.67
N ALA A 166 -32.86 -1.98 14.79
CA ALA A 166 -32.52 -1.03 13.74
C ALA A 166 -31.00 -0.85 13.63
N TRP A 167 -30.31 -0.81 14.78
CA TRP A 167 -28.86 -0.71 14.82
C TRP A 167 -28.18 -1.99 14.32
N VAL A 168 -28.66 -3.17 14.78
CA VAL A 168 -28.18 -4.48 14.32
C VAL A 168 -28.35 -4.64 12.81
N LYS A 169 -29.49 -4.21 12.25
CA LYS A 169 -29.73 -4.23 10.80
C LYS A 169 -28.75 -3.36 10.03
N PHE A 170 -28.28 -2.25 10.62
CA PHE A 170 -27.37 -1.31 9.97
C PHE A 170 -25.90 -1.73 10.09
N TYR A 171 -25.41 -2.06 11.29
CA TYR A 171 -24.00 -2.37 11.56
C TYR A 171 -23.67 -3.87 11.60
N GLY A 172 -24.69 -4.73 11.58
CA GLY A 172 -24.55 -6.18 11.65
C GLY A 172 -24.30 -6.72 13.07
N ASP A 173 -24.66 -7.98 13.29
CA ASP A 173 -24.52 -8.64 14.61
C ASP A 173 -23.06 -8.70 15.10
N ARG A 174 -22.09 -8.70 14.20
CA ARG A 174 -20.66 -8.84 14.53
C ARG A 174 -20.12 -7.65 15.35
N GLU A 175 -20.63 -6.45 15.13
CA GLU A 175 -20.25 -5.23 15.88
C GLU A 175 -20.93 -5.14 17.26
N THR A 176 -21.83 -6.07 17.59
CA THR A 176 -22.71 -5.95 18.77
C THR A 176 -22.16 -6.60 20.05
N ASN A 177 -21.34 -7.66 19.93
CA ASN A 177 -20.61 -8.27 21.04
C ASN A 177 -19.50 -9.16 20.52
N SER A 178 -18.50 -8.55 19.88
CA SER A 178 -17.32 -9.30 19.49
C SER A 178 -16.12 -8.89 20.31
N ASN A 179 -15.32 -9.89 20.67
CA ASN A 179 -13.94 -9.66 21.03
C ASN A 179 -13.09 -9.56 19.74
N TYR A 180 -13.61 -8.99 18.66
CA TYR A 180 -12.79 -8.71 17.48
C TYR A 180 -12.09 -7.36 17.67
N PHE A 181 -10.91 -7.21 17.06
CA PHE A 181 -10.31 -5.89 16.90
C PHE A 181 -11.23 -5.05 16.01
N SER A 182 -11.61 -3.87 16.49
CA SER A 182 -12.54 -2.98 15.79
C SER A 182 -12.19 -1.50 15.97
N GLY A 183 -11.56 -1.13 17.10
CA GLY A 183 -11.17 0.23 17.42
C GLY A 183 -9.68 0.40 17.64
N GLY A 184 -8.86 -0.56 17.20
CA GLY A 184 -7.48 -0.56 17.62
C GLY A 184 -6.59 0.48 16.92
N CYS A 185 -5.55 0.84 17.64
CA CYS A 185 -4.71 2.00 17.38
C CYS A 185 -3.29 1.75 17.92
N SER A 186 -2.38 2.70 17.67
CA SER A 186 -1.04 2.73 18.23
C SER A 186 -0.29 1.40 18.16
N THR A 187 0.03 0.97 16.94
CA THR A 187 1.03 -0.07 16.74
C THR A 187 2.40 0.46 17.17
N THR A 188 3.11 -0.25 18.06
CA THR A 188 4.43 0.14 18.57
C THR A 188 5.40 -1.04 18.60
N TYR A 189 6.57 -0.84 17.99
CA TYR A 189 7.67 -1.80 18.03
C TYR A 189 8.51 -1.62 19.29
N TYR A 190 8.74 -2.70 20.04
CA TYR A 190 9.61 -2.66 21.21
C TYR A 190 11.03 -3.14 20.85
N GLY A 191 11.93 -2.19 20.60
CA GLY A 191 13.36 -2.45 20.29
C GLY A 191 14.30 -2.43 21.51
N GLY A 192 13.77 -2.12 22.69
CA GLY A 192 14.53 -1.95 23.94
C GLY A 192 14.98 -3.26 24.59
N THR A 193 15.79 -3.13 25.64
CA THR A 193 16.34 -4.26 26.41
C THR A 193 15.95 -4.24 27.89
N LEU A 194 15.07 -3.32 28.31
CA LEU A 194 14.59 -3.29 29.70
C LEU A 194 13.67 -4.48 29.97
N PHE A 195 12.78 -4.81 29.02
CA PHE A 195 11.94 -6.00 29.12
C PHE A 195 12.74 -7.27 28.82
N PRO A 196 12.31 -8.44 29.34
CA PRO A 196 12.88 -9.72 28.98
C PRO A 196 12.99 -9.92 27.46
N GLY A 197 14.03 -10.64 27.02
CA GLY A 197 14.39 -10.78 25.60
C GLY A 197 13.25 -11.24 24.69
N ARG A 198 12.29 -12.02 25.20
CA ARG A 198 11.09 -12.47 24.46
C ARG A 198 10.16 -11.35 23.98
N TYR A 199 10.25 -10.15 24.56
CA TYR A 199 9.45 -8.98 24.15
C TYR A 199 10.15 -8.12 23.10
N ARG A 200 11.48 -8.26 22.96
CA ARG A 200 12.28 -7.49 22.01
C ARG A 200 11.93 -7.92 20.59
N GLY A 201 11.60 -6.95 19.75
CA GLY A 201 11.21 -7.20 18.37
C GLY A 201 9.72 -7.42 18.15
N ASN A 202 8.92 -7.47 19.21
CA ASN A 202 7.47 -7.63 19.11
C ASN A 202 6.78 -6.30 18.84
N LEU A 203 5.56 -6.41 18.31
CA LEU A 203 4.64 -5.29 18.15
C LEU A 203 3.59 -5.33 19.26
N PHE A 204 3.28 -4.15 19.77
CA PHE A 204 2.19 -3.92 20.71
C PHE A 204 1.13 -3.08 20.03
N TYR A 205 -0.14 -3.40 20.28
CA TYR A 205 -1.29 -2.80 19.59
C TYR A 205 -2.36 -2.47 20.63
N CYS A 206 -2.73 -1.22 20.73
CA CYS A 206 -3.79 -0.80 21.64
C CYS A 206 -5.15 -1.15 21.05
N GLU A 207 -6.05 -1.67 21.87
CA GLU A 207 -7.45 -1.86 21.49
C GLU A 207 -8.32 -1.24 22.60
N PRO A 208 -8.56 0.09 22.53
CA PRO A 208 -9.29 0.81 23.56
C PRO A 208 -10.74 0.36 23.66
N SER A 209 -11.34 -0.16 22.58
CA SER A 209 -12.70 -0.68 22.63
C SER A 209 -12.83 -1.94 23.50
N LEU A 210 -11.75 -2.74 23.62
CA LEU A 210 -11.71 -3.95 24.43
C LEU A 210 -10.94 -3.77 25.76
N ASN A 211 -10.43 -2.57 26.05
CA ASN A 211 -9.65 -2.27 27.25
C ASN A 211 -8.34 -3.11 27.36
N ILE A 212 -7.69 -3.38 26.23
CA ILE A 212 -6.50 -4.24 26.16
C ILE A 212 -5.32 -3.59 25.42
N ILE A 213 -4.13 -4.12 25.67
CA ILE A 213 -2.96 -3.98 24.80
C ILE A 213 -2.60 -5.38 24.33
N HIS A 214 -2.70 -5.60 23.03
CA HIS A 214 -2.34 -6.84 22.36
C HIS A 214 -0.85 -6.87 22.04
N ARG A 215 -0.24 -8.06 22.07
CA ARG A 215 1.14 -8.29 21.64
C ARG A 215 1.18 -9.32 20.51
N ALA A 216 1.95 -8.99 19.47
CA ALA A 216 2.22 -9.86 18.34
C ALA A 216 3.72 -10.13 18.20
N ILE A 217 4.09 -11.39 17.99
CA ILE A 217 5.44 -11.81 17.62
C ILE A 217 5.59 -11.61 16.11
N LEU A 218 6.62 -10.86 15.71
CA LEU A 218 6.89 -10.52 14.33
C LEU A 218 7.98 -11.43 13.75
N ASN A 219 7.67 -12.15 12.67
CA ASN A 219 8.59 -13.05 11.98
C ASN A 219 8.81 -12.62 10.53
N ARG A 220 10.02 -12.82 10.02
CA ARG A 220 10.35 -12.56 8.61
C ARG A 220 9.67 -13.59 7.71
N ASP A 221 9.11 -13.11 6.61
CA ASP A 221 8.42 -13.91 5.58
C ASP A 221 8.82 -13.36 4.21
N GLY A 222 9.84 -13.94 3.58
CA GLY A 222 10.44 -13.38 2.37
C GLY A 222 10.95 -11.95 2.59
N ALA A 223 10.55 -11.02 1.72
CA ALA A 223 10.85 -9.59 1.86
C ALA A 223 9.91 -8.83 2.81
N GLY A 224 9.00 -9.52 3.50
CA GLY A 224 8.02 -8.92 4.40
C GLY A 224 7.90 -9.67 5.72
N TYR A 225 6.69 -9.68 6.28
CA TYR A 225 6.46 -10.17 7.64
C TYR A 225 5.19 -11.00 7.77
N LYS A 226 5.23 -11.95 8.73
CA LYS A 226 4.07 -12.62 9.33
C LYS A 226 4.06 -12.33 10.83
N ALA A 227 2.87 -12.20 11.39
CA ALA A 227 2.67 -11.94 12.81
C ALA A 227 1.79 -13.01 13.44
N THR A 228 2.17 -13.48 14.62
CA THR A 228 1.44 -14.49 15.40
C THR A 228 1.21 -13.99 16.81
N ARG A 229 0.18 -14.51 17.49
CA ARG A 229 0.07 -14.36 18.94
C ARG A 229 1.25 -15.07 19.61
N ALA A 230 1.63 -14.62 20.79
CA ALA A 230 2.61 -15.34 21.56
C ALA A 230 2.01 -16.66 22.09
N PRO A 231 2.79 -17.76 22.18
CA PRO A 231 2.27 -19.05 22.64
C PRO A 231 1.58 -18.98 24.02
N GLU A 232 2.09 -18.16 24.93
CA GLU A 232 1.54 -17.93 26.26
C GLU A 232 0.32 -16.98 26.30
N GLU A 233 -0.01 -16.33 25.17
CA GLU A 233 -1.08 -15.33 25.02
C GLU A 233 -2.07 -15.75 23.91
N MET A 234 -2.24 -17.06 23.68
CA MET A 234 -3.17 -17.58 22.67
C MET A 234 -4.63 -17.27 23.00
N GLU A 235 -4.97 -17.18 24.29
CA GLU A 235 -6.31 -16.91 24.80
C GLU A 235 -6.35 -15.79 25.85
N SER A 236 -5.32 -14.94 25.87
CA SER A 236 -5.16 -13.82 26.79
C SER A 236 -4.42 -12.67 26.11
N GLU A 237 -4.38 -11.50 26.74
CA GLU A 237 -3.67 -10.33 26.21
C GLU A 237 -2.47 -9.95 27.06
N PHE A 238 -1.49 -9.26 26.46
CA PHE A 238 -0.32 -8.76 27.16
C PHE A 238 -0.69 -7.86 28.33
N LEU A 239 -1.70 -7.01 28.13
CA LEU A 239 -2.35 -6.26 29.20
C LEU A 239 -3.86 -6.26 28.94
N ALA A 240 -4.65 -6.62 29.93
CA ALA A 240 -6.10 -6.48 29.92
C ALA A 240 -6.56 -5.87 31.24
N SER A 241 -7.47 -4.90 31.17
CA SER A 241 -8.01 -4.20 32.34
C SER A 241 -9.41 -4.71 32.68
N THR A 242 -9.73 -4.79 33.97
CA THR A 242 -11.12 -4.99 34.46
C THR A 242 -11.89 -3.67 34.49
N ASP A 243 -11.19 -2.54 34.55
CA ASP A 243 -11.76 -1.20 34.46
C ASP A 243 -12.17 -0.89 33.01
N GLN A 244 -13.48 -0.80 32.78
CA GLN A 244 -14.10 -0.52 31.48
C GLN A 244 -13.72 0.84 30.90
N TRP A 245 -13.23 1.77 31.71
CA TRP A 245 -12.88 3.13 31.29
C TRP A 245 -11.41 3.26 30.90
N PHE A 246 -10.60 2.21 31.08
CA PHE A 246 -9.23 2.15 30.58
C PHE A 246 -9.22 2.13 29.04
N ARG A 247 -8.76 3.22 28.41
CA ARG A 247 -8.70 3.40 26.95
C ARG A 247 -7.25 3.68 26.53
N PRO A 248 -6.40 2.65 26.36
CA PRO A 248 -5.04 2.84 25.88
C PRO A 248 -5.08 3.38 24.44
N MET A 249 -4.42 4.52 24.21
CA MET A 249 -4.44 5.22 22.92
C MET A 249 -3.07 5.32 22.27
N ASN A 250 -1.98 5.34 23.04
CA ASN A 250 -0.63 5.45 22.49
C ASN A 250 0.40 4.72 23.35
N LEU A 251 1.43 4.17 22.70
CA LEU A 251 2.55 3.51 23.34
C LEU A 251 3.87 4.13 22.87
N ARG A 252 4.82 4.32 23.80
CA ARG A 252 6.18 4.79 23.46
C ARG A 252 7.22 4.13 24.35
N THR A 253 8.39 3.82 23.77
CA THR A 253 9.56 3.46 24.59
C THR A 253 10.20 4.73 25.11
N GLY A 254 10.40 4.83 26.43
CA GLY A 254 10.99 6.01 27.05
C GLY A 254 12.52 6.02 27.10
N PRO A 255 13.11 7.12 27.59
CA PRO A 255 14.57 7.29 27.72
C PRO A 255 15.23 6.26 28.66
N ASP A 256 14.42 5.66 29.52
CA ASP A 256 14.78 4.63 30.49
C ASP A 256 14.52 3.19 29.99
N GLY A 257 13.94 3.05 28.79
CA GLY A 257 13.63 1.77 28.14
C GLY A 257 12.29 1.16 28.55
N ALA A 258 11.53 1.82 29.43
CA ALA A 258 10.18 1.42 29.82
C ALA A 258 9.18 1.63 28.68
N LEU A 259 8.08 0.88 28.71
CA LEU A 259 6.94 1.11 27.82
C LEU A 259 5.96 2.06 28.50
N TYR A 260 5.77 3.24 27.93
CA TYR A 260 4.82 4.23 28.40
C TYR A 260 3.49 4.04 27.70
N ILE A 261 2.39 4.10 28.44
CA ILE A 261 1.02 3.94 27.95
C ILE A 261 0.28 5.24 28.20
N ILE A 262 -0.21 5.86 27.14
CA ILE A 262 -1.15 6.98 27.22
C ILE A 262 -2.55 6.39 27.24
N ASP A 263 -3.26 6.61 28.34
CA ASP A 263 -4.63 6.19 28.55
C ASP A 263 -5.54 7.42 28.60
N MET A 264 -6.47 7.49 27.64
CA MET A 264 -7.39 8.63 27.52
C MET A 264 -8.41 8.69 28.67
N TYR A 265 -8.67 7.55 29.32
CA TYR A 265 -9.67 7.33 30.36
C TYR A 265 -11.07 7.90 30.05
N ARG A 266 -11.94 7.07 29.47
CA ARG A 266 -13.31 7.48 29.08
C ARG A 266 -14.33 6.37 29.26
N GLU A 267 -15.52 6.74 29.72
CA GLU A 267 -16.68 5.85 29.77
C GLU A 267 -17.01 5.30 28.38
N ILE A 268 -17.12 6.21 27.40
CA ILE A 268 -17.46 5.92 26.00
C ILE A 268 -16.27 6.29 25.11
N ILE A 269 -15.87 5.38 24.22
CA ILE A 269 -14.77 5.58 23.26
C ILE A 269 -15.29 5.97 21.88
N GLU A 270 -16.49 5.53 21.53
CA GLU A 270 -17.16 5.73 20.26
C GLU A 270 -17.55 7.18 20.03
N ASP A 271 -17.51 7.59 18.77
CA ASP A 271 -18.06 8.88 18.38
C ASP A 271 -19.60 8.90 18.52
N TYR A 272 -20.18 10.09 18.52
CA TYR A 272 -21.62 10.27 18.74
C TYR A 272 -22.48 9.57 17.68
N SER A 273 -21.98 9.39 16.44
CA SER A 273 -22.75 8.76 15.35
C SER A 273 -22.92 7.25 15.53
N ALA A 274 -21.98 6.59 16.22
CA ALA A 274 -22.00 5.15 16.49
C ALA A 274 -22.90 4.77 17.70
N ILE A 275 -23.58 5.74 18.31
CA ILE A 275 -24.43 5.55 19.50
C ILE A 275 -25.87 5.97 19.16
N PRO A 276 -26.87 5.09 19.29
CA PRO A 276 -28.28 5.46 19.11
C PRO A 276 -28.67 6.70 19.94
N ARG A 277 -29.44 7.62 19.33
CA ARG A 277 -29.80 8.92 19.96
C ARG A 277 -30.42 8.78 21.36
N PHE A 278 -31.25 7.77 21.58
CA PHE A 278 -31.88 7.55 22.89
C PHE A 278 -30.87 7.14 23.97
N LEU A 279 -29.76 6.48 23.61
CA LEU A 279 -28.68 6.16 24.54
C LEU A 279 -27.79 7.38 24.81
N GLN A 280 -27.61 8.28 23.84
CA GLN A 280 -26.84 9.52 24.05
C GLN A 280 -27.44 10.41 25.14
N GLN A 281 -28.75 10.31 25.41
CA GLN A 281 -29.42 11.04 26.48
C GLN A 281 -29.26 10.39 27.86
N GLN A 282 -28.82 9.13 27.91
CA GLN A 282 -28.72 8.32 29.13
C GLN A 282 -27.29 8.21 29.67
N TYR A 283 -26.29 8.45 28.82
CA TYR A 283 -24.87 8.32 29.16
C TYR A 283 -24.12 9.61 28.84
N GLY A 284 -23.08 9.93 29.63
CA GLY A 284 -22.26 11.09 29.35
C GLY A 284 -21.16 10.75 28.34
N LEU A 285 -21.28 11.26 27.12
CA LEU A 285 -20.36 10.95 26.02
C LEU A 285 -18.92 11.37 26.29
N ASP A 286 -18.68 12.26 27.26
CA ASP A 286 -17.37 12.79 27.60
C ASP A 286 -16.94 12.53 29.07
N GLN A 287 -17.64 11.65 29.80
CA GLN A 287 -17.23 11.29 31.16
C GLN A 287 -15.80 10.70 31.19
N GLY A 288 -15.04 11.07 32.23
CA GLY A 288 -13.63 10.70 32.37
C GLY A 288 -12.63 11.72 31.80
N ARG A 289 -13.07 12.78 31.10
CA ARG A 289 -12.17 13.72 30.38
C ARG A 289 -11.03 14.34 31.18
N ALA A 290 -11.20 14.49 32.49
CA ALA A 290 -10.22 15.09 33.40
C ALA A 290 -9.25 14.07 34.03
N HIS A 291 -9.37 12.78 33.69
CA HIS A 291 -8.69 11.68 34.38
C HIS A 291 -7.74 10.90 33.45
N GLY A 292 -7.27 11.50 32.35
CA GLY A 292 -6.26 10.89 31.48
C GLY A 292 -4.99 10.50 32.27
N ARG A 293 -4.36 9.38 31.89
CA ARG A 293 -3.25 8.77 32.64
C ARG A 293 -2.06 8.49 31.73
N ILE A 294 -0.85 8.64 32.28
CA ILE A 294 0.39 8.14 31.67
C ILE A 294 0.95 7.07 32.59
N TRP A 295 0.94 5.82 32.12
CA TRP A 295 1.52 4.71 32.84
C TRP A 295 2.95 4.46 32.37
N ARG A 296 3.84 4.12 33.30
CA ARG A 296 5.21 3.66 33.02
C ARG A 296 5.31 2.19 33.39
N LEU A 297 5.36 1.31 32.37
CA LEU A 297 5.43 -0.13 32.57
C LEU A 297 6.89 -0.60 32.63
N VAL A 298 7.28 -1.20 33.75
CA VAL A 298 8.61 -1.76 34.00
C VAL A 298 8.52 -3.19 34.55
N PRO A 299 9.46 -4.10 34.22
CA PRO A 299 9.51 -5.41 34.86
C PRO A 299 9.79 -5.28 36.36
N LYS A 300 9.23 -6.19 37.15
CA LYS A 300 9.55 -6.28 38.58
C LYS A 300 11.06 -6.46 38.76
N ASN A 301 11.65 -5.70 39.67
CA ASN A 301 13.10 -5.69 39.97
C ASN A 301 14.02 -5.26 38.81
N ALA A 302 13.48 -4.61 37.76
CA ALA A 302 14.32 -4.10 36.69
C ALA A 302 15.25 -2.99 37.19
N LYS A 303 16.55 -3.11 36.87
CA LYS A 303 17.50 -2.02 37.07
C LYS A 303 17.33 -1.02 35.93
N VAL A 304 16.60 0.05 36.21
CA VAL A 304 16.43 1.14 35.27
C VAL A 304 17.73 1.94 35.19
N GLN A 305 18.27 2.11 33.99
CA GLN A 305 19.40 3.02 33.77
C GLN A 305 18.89 4.44 33.57
N GLU A 306 19.50 5.39 34.27
CA GLU A 306 19.26 6.80 34.00
C GLU A 306 19.76 7.16 32.59
N SER A 307 18.98 7.99 31.90
CA SER A 307 19.36 8.51 30.60
C SER A 307 20.22 9.75 30.79
N PRO A 308 21.34 9.91 30.05
CA PRO A 308 22.09 11.14 30.08
C PRO A 308 21.23 12.31 29.58
N ASN A 309 21.60 13.53 29.96
CA ASN A 309 20.95 14.72 29.43
C ASN A 309 21.43 14.97 27.99
N PHE A 310 20.66 14.48 27.01
CA PHE A 310 20.98 14.58 25.58
C PHE A 310 21.17 16.03 25.08
N SER A 311 20.59 17.03 25.75
CA SER A 311 20.80 18.43 25.38
C SER A 311 22.25 18.89 25.56
N LYS A 312 22.99 18.27 26.51
CA LYS A 312 24.35 18.65 26.89
C LYS A 312 25.45 17.82 26.23
N LEU A 313 25.10 16.71 25.57
CA LEU A 313 26.10 15.84 24.94
C LEU A 313 26.73 16.51 23.72
N SER A 314 28.05 16.35 23.56
CA SER A 314 28.82 16.72 22.37
C SER A 314 28.49 15.80 21.17
N GLY A 315 28.87 16.19 19.95
CA GLY A 315 28.70 15.33 18.77
C GLY A 315 29.38 13.97 18.89
N ILE A 316 30.56 13.91 19.54
CA ILE A 316 31.28 12.65 19.78
C ILE A 316 30.50 11.74 20.73
N GLU A 317 29.97 12.28 21.83
CA GLU A 317 29.16 11.54 22.79
C GLU A 317 27.83 11.08 22.16
N LEU A 318 27.17 11.92 21.36
CA LEU A 318 25.99 11.52 20.60
C LEU A 318 26.30 10.39 19.62
N ALA A 319 27.46 10.40 18.96
CA ALA A 319 27.86 9.33 18.06
C ALA A 319 28.11 8.00 18.79
N GLN A 320 28.44 8.02 20.09
CA GLN A 320 28.50 6.81 20.92
C GLN A 320 27.09 6.31 21.26
N GLU A 321 26.15 7.21 21.53
CA GLU A 321 24.75 6.88 21.84
C GLU A 321 23.98 6.26 20.67
N ILE A 322 24.44 6.43 19.42
CA ILE A 322 23.86 5.81 18.22
C ILE A 322 23.82 4.27 18.28
N GLU A 323 24.64 3.62 19.13
CA GLU A 323 24.64 2.17 19.34
C GLU A 323 23.91 1.72 20.62
N SER A 324 23.44 2.66 21.46
CA SER A 324 22.79 2.39 22.76
C SER A 324 21.71 1.32 22.66
N ASN A 325 21.58 0.36 23.58
CA ASN A 325 20.53 -0.66 23.47
C ASN A 325 19.09 -0.14 23.59
N ASN A 326 18.89 1.09 24.09
CA ASN A 326 17.60 1.75 24.14
C ASN A 326 17.29 2.46 22.80
N PRO A 327 16.20 2.12 22.09
CA PRO A 327 15.82 2.79 20.84
C PRO A 327 15.65 4.31 21.01
N TRP A 328 15.06 4.79 22.11
CA TRP A 328 14.87 6.22 22.35
C TRP A 328 16.21 6.97 22.35
N ARG A 329 17.24 6.39 22.98
CA ARG A 329 18.59 6.98 23.07
C ARG A 329 19.26 7.06 21.70
N ARG A 330 19.24 5.97 20.92
CA ARG A 330 19.84 5.94 19.56
C ARG A 330 19.12 6.88 18.60
N GLU A 331 17.80 6.95 18.67
CA GLU A 331 16.98 7.82 17.82
C GLU A 331 17.20 9.29 18.14
N THR A 332 17.21 9.63 19.43
CA THR A 332 17.48 11.00 19.88
C THR A 332 18.90 11.42 19.53
N ALA A 333 19.89 10.53 19.69
CA ALA A 333 21.27 10.78 19.29
C ALA A 333 21.39 11.14 17.80
N GLN A 334 20.82 10.30 16.93
CA GLN A 334 20.83 10.52 15.49
C GLN A 334 20.09 11.82 15.12
N ARG A 335 18.89 12.05 15.67
CA ARG A 335 18.13 13.27 15.43
C ARG A 335 18.95 14.52 15.75
N LEU A 336 19.57 14.57 16.94
CA LEU A 336 20.38 15.71 17.37
C LEU A 336 21.62 15.91 16.51
N LEU A 337 22.28 14.84 16.06
CA LEU A 337 23.42 14.94 15.12
C LEU A 337 23.00 15.56 13.79
N ILE A 338 21.84 15.17 13.27
CA ILE A 338 21.28 15.69 12.01
C ILE A 338 20.84 17.15 12.19
N GLU A 339 20.08 17.46 13.25
CA GLU A 339 19.60 18.82 13.54
C GLU A 339 20.75 19.82 13.74
N ARG A 340 21.84 19.39 14.37
CA ARG A 340 23.05 20.21 14.56
C ARG A 340 23.95 20.29 13.33
N ALA A 341 23.71 19.44 12.33
CA ALA A 341 24.60 19.26 11.17
C ALA A 341 26.08 19.07 11.55
N ASP A 342 26.35 18.44 12.69
CA ASP A 342 27.71 18.31 13.25
C ASP A 342 28.50 17.22 12.51
N LYS A 343 29.57 17.64 11.81
CA LYS A 343 30.47 16.75 11.06
C LYS A 343 31.65 16.22 11.88
N ASN A 344 31.93 16.80 13.05
CA ASN A 344 33.02 16.37 13.93
C ASN A 344 33.02 14.86 14.23
N PRO A 345 31.87 14.19 14.48
CA PRO A 345 31.85 12.76 14.76
C PRO A 345 32.01 11.84 13.54
N ALA A 346 32.27 12.35 12.33
CA ALA A 346 32.29 11.53 11.11
C ALA A 346 33.20 10.30 11.21
N GLU A 347 34.42 10.44 11.76
CA GLU A 347 35.34 9.31 11.92
C GLU A 347 34.88 8.33 13.01
N VAL A 348 34.20 8.80 14.06
CA VAL A 348 33.61 7.94 15.09
C VAL A 348 32.44 7.13 14.51
N LEU A 349 31.60 7.76 13.69
CA LEU A 349 30.49 7.11 12.99
C LEU A 349 31.00 6.08 11.98
N ALA A 350 32.03 6.42 11.21
CA ALA A 350 32.62 5.52 10.21
C ALA A 350 33.11 4.21 10.83
N LYS A 351 33.72 4.27 12.03
CA LYS A 351 34.16 3.08 12.79
C LYS A 351 33.00 2.15 13.21
N ARG A 352 31.74 2.60 13.18
CA ARG A 352 30.57 1.79 13.55
C ARG A 352 29.99 0.99 12.40
N LEU A 353 30.42 1.25 11.16
CA LEU A 353 29.86 0.62 9.96
C LEU A 353 30.08 -0.90 9.91
N ASP A 354 31.17 -1.39 10.52
CA ASP A 354 31.49 -2.82 10.65
C ASP A 354 31.03 -3.44 11.99
N GLY A 355 30.37 -2.64 12.84
CA GLY A 355 30.06 -3.00 14.22
C GLY A 355 28.68 -3.62 14.41
N ASN A 356 27.96 -3.15 15.43
CA ASN A 356 26.59 -3.60 15.67
C ASN A 356 25.68 -3.11 14.53
N TRP A 357 24.85 -3.99 13.99
CA TRP A 357 24.03 -3.64 12.82
C TRP A 357 23.07 -2.45 13.04
N ARG A 358 22.55 -2.24 14.26
CA ARG A 358 21.69 -1.10 14.59
C ARG A 358 22.47 0.21 14.56
N GLY A 359 23.69 0.15 15.10
CA GLY A 359 24.67 1.23 15.05
C GLY A 359 25.08 1.55 13.62
N ALA A 360 25.47 0.54 12.84
CA ALA A 360 25.90 0.67 11.45
C ALA A 360 24.82 1.31 10.56
N ILE A 361 23.56 0.88 10.66
CA ILE A 361 22.44 1.48 9.92
C ILE A 361 22.31 2.98 10.25
N ARG A 362 22.33 3.34 11.53
CA ARG A 362 22.20 4.74 11.94
C ARG A 362 23.43 5.56 11.55
N ALA A 363 24.62 5.00 11.71
CA ALA A 363 25.88 5.66 11.35
C ALA A 363 25.93 6.01 9.86
N ILE A 364 25.62 5.07 8.96
CA ILE A 364 25.67 5.34 7.52
C ILE A 364 24.63 6.40 7.10
N ASN A 365 23.40 6.33 7.64
CA ASN A 365 22.39 7.34 7.35
C ASN A 365 22.72 8.71 7.95
N THR A 366 23.34 8.73 9.14
CA THR A 366 23.79 9.98 9.78
C THR A 366 24.90 10.63 8.96
N LEU A 367 25.91 9.85 8.54
CA LEU A 367 26.98 10.32 7.66
C LEU A 367 26.44 10.91 6.35
N ALA A 368 25.43 10.27 5.75
CA ALA A 368 24.75 10.80 4.57
C ALA A 368 24.02 12.12 4.87
N SER A 369 23.28 12.18 5.98
CA SER A 369 22.45 13.34 6.35
C SER A 369 23.27 14.58 6.72
N ILE A 370 24.41 14.41 7.39
CA ILE A 370 25.32 15.52 7.75
C ILE A 370 26.30 15.86 6.63
N GLY A 371 26.24 15.20 5.48
CA GLY A 371 27.14 15.46 4.34
C GLY A 371 28.59 15.06 4.59
N ALA A 372 28.83 13.99 5.35
CA ALA A 372 30.16 13.43 5.65
C ALA A 372 30.38 12.02 5.06
N LEU A 373 29.47 11.56 4.19
CA LEU A 373 29.55 10.26 3.53
C LEU A 373 30.69 10.20 2.51
N LYS A 374 31.47 9.11 2.54
CA LYS A 374 32.50 8.76 1.55
C LYS A 374 32.13 7.44 0.87
N SER A 375 32.59 7.20 -0.35
CA SER A 375 32.34 5.91 -1.05
C SER A 375 32.85 4.70 -0.28
N SER A 376 33.98 4.83 0.43
CA SER A 376 34.53 3.78 1.28
C SER A 376 33.54 3.35 2.37
N HIS A 377 32.81 4.29 2.97
CA HIS A 377 31.77 4.00 3.98
C HIS A 377 30.66 3.12 3.40
N VAL A 378 30.23 3.42 2.17
CA VAL A 378 29.20 2.65 1.46
C VAL A 378 29.71 1.24 1.15
N LEU A 379 30.93 1.11 0.64
CA LEU A 379 31.55 -0.19 0.34
C LEU A 379 31.71 -1.06 1.59
N THR A 380 32.07 -0.47 2.73
CA THR A 380 32.11 -1.16 4.03
C THR A 380 30.72 -1.71 4.38
N ALA A 381 29.69 -0.86 4.35
CA ALA A 381 28.34 -1.24 4.72
C ALA A 381 27.68 -2.25 3.76
N LEU A 382 28.00 -2.21 2.45
CA LEU A 382 27.52 -3.19 1.47
C LEU A 382 28.02 -4.61 1.76
N ARG A 383 29.17 -4.75 2.44
CA ARG A 383 29.75 -6.05 2.84
C ARG A 383 29.29 -6.52 4.22
N HIS A 384 28.47 -5.73 4.91
CA HIS A 384 28.10 -6.04 6.28
C HIS A 384 27.22 -7.30 6.38
N LYS A 385 27.42 -8.10 7.44
CA LYS A 385 26.72 -9.40 7.63
C LYS A 385 25.20 -9.31 7.73
N HIS A 386 24.69 -8.22 8.29
CA HIS A 386 23.26 -8.01 8.52
C HIS A 386 22.57 -7.38 7.29
N PHE A 387 21.49 -8.01 6.82
CA PHE A 387 20.73 -7.59 5.63
C PHE A 387 20.29 -6.12 5.67
N GLY A 388 19.83 -5.65 6.84
CA GLY A 388 19.37 -4.26 7.02
C GLY A 388 20.46 -3.23 6.72
N VAL A 389 21.72 -3.50 7.08
CA VAL A 389 22.84 -2.58 6.77
C VAL A 389 23.05 -2.51 5.27
N ARG A 390 23.00 -3.65 4.57
CA ARG A 390 23.14 -3.72 3.11
C ARG A 390 22.00 -3.00 2.38
N ILE A 391 20.76 -3.10 2.86
CA ILE A 391 19.61 -2.36 2.30
C ILE A 391 19.85 -0.85 2.38
N HIS A 392 20.25 -0.34 3.56
CA HIS A 392 20.52 1.08 3.74
C HIS A 392 21.72 1.54 2.91
N ALA A 393 22.78 0.73 2.83
CA ALA A 393 23.94 1.00 2.00
C ALA A 393 23.57 1.07 0.50
N LEU A 394 22.73 0.15 0.00
CA LEU A 394 22.23 0.17 -1.38
C LEU A 394 21.45 1.45 -1.70
N ARG A 395 20.53 1.87 -0.81
CA ARG A 395 19.77 3.11 -0.97
C ARG A 395 20.69 4.34 -1.00
N ILE A 396 21.69 4.37 -0.13
CA ILE A 396 22.67 5.46 -0.02
C ILE A 396 23.67 5.44 -1.19
N ALA A 397 23.92 4.28 -1.79
CA ALA A 397 24.80 4.14 -2.96
C ALA A 397 24.22 4.78 -4.23
N GLU A 398 22.90 4.92 -4.35
CA GLU A 398 22.22 5.35 -5.59
C GLU A 398 22.83 6.60 -6.24
N PRO A 399 23.11 7.71 -5.53
CA PRO A 399 23.71 8.91 -6.13
C PRO A 399 25.18 8.73 -6.50
N LEU A 400 25.85 7.69 -5.99
CA LEU A 400 27.26 7.38 -6.22
C LEU A 400 27.47 6.41 -7.38
N LEU A 401 26.46 5.64 -7.79
CA LEU A 401 26.59 4.60 -8.82
C LEU A 401 27.13 5.13 -10.15
N LYS A 402 26.79 6.36 -10.54
CA LYS A 402 27.31 6.99 -11.77
C LYS A 402 28.67 7.67 -11.58
N LYS A 403 29.08 7.92 -10.34
CA LYS A 403 30.26 8.71 -9.98
C LYS A 403 31.45 7.84 -9.57
N ASP A 404 31.19 6.65 -9.04
CA ASP A 404 32.20 5.77 -8.46
C ASP A 404 32.07 4.35 -9.02
N LYS A 405 33.05 3.97 -9.85
CA LYS A 405 33.10 2.65 -10.49
C LYS A 405 33.24 1.52 -9.48
N ALA A 406 33.89 1.73 -8.34
CA ALA A 406 34.04 0.69 -7.32
C ALA A 406 32.69 0.36 -6.68
N VAL A 407 31.87 1.39 -6.40
CA VAL A 407 30.51 1.20 -5.87
C VAL A 407 29.62 0.51 -6.88
N SER A 408 29.60 0.96 -8.15
CA SER A 408 28.77 0.32 -9.19
C SER A 408 29.18 -1.13 -9.44
N SER A 409 30.48 -1.42 -9.53
CA SER A 409 30.98 -2.79 -9.73
C SER A 409 30.61 -3.70 -8.56
N HIS A 410 30.66 -3.19 -7.32
CA HIS A 410 30.26 -3.97 -6.16
C HIS A 410 28.75 -4.27 -6.18
N VAL A 411 27.88 -3.28 -6.48
CA VAL A 411 26.44 -3.52 -6.59
C VAL A 411 26.10 -4.50 -7.72
N PHE A 412 26.81 -4.44 -8.86
CA PHE A 412 26.65 -5.46 -9.90
C PHE A 412 27.08 -6.85 -9.43
N SER A 413 28.19 -6.96 -8.69
CA SER A 413 28.63 -8.25 -8.15
C SER A 413 27.63 -8.87 -7.16
N MET A 414 26.84 -8.04 -6.45
CA MET A 414 25.81 -8.54 -5.54
C MET A 414 24.68 -9.29 -6.25
N VAL A 415 24.46 -8.99 -7.54
CA VAL A 415 23.52 -9.76 -8.39
C VAL A 415 24.09 -11.14 -8.66
N ASP A 416 25.40 -11.25 -8.87
CA ASP A 416 26.07 -12.54 -9.14
C ASP A 416 26.16 -13.42 -7.89
N THR A 417 26.43 -12.81 -6.73
CA THR A 417 26.55 -13.55 -5.47
C THR A 417 25.21 -14.00 -4.87
N LEU A 418 24.09 -13.45 -5.37
CA LEU A 418 22.73 -13.70 -4.92
C LEU A 418 22.57 -13.60 -3.40
N ASP A 419 22.39 -12.37 -2.91
CA ASP A 419 22.22 -12.12 -1.48
C ASP A 419 21.20 -13.08 -0.85
N PRO A 420 21.52 -13.71 0.29
CA PRO A 420 20.62 -14.70 0.90
C PRO A 420 19.28 -14.09 1.35
N ASP A 421 19.24 -12.79 1.68
CA ASP A 421 18.01 -12.14 2.15
C ASP A 421 17.18 -11.59 0.97
N PRO A 422 15.91 -12.03 0.81
CA PRO A 422 15.04 -11.56 -0.27
C PRO A 422 14.80 -10.04 -0.28
N SER A 423 14.86 -9.37 0.87
CA SER A 423 14.72 -7.90 0.94
C SER A 423 15.93 -7.19 0.35
N VAL A 424 17.13 -7.77 0.48
CA VAL A 424 18.33 -7.21 -0.16
C VAL A 424 18.24 -7.41 -1.66
N ARG A 425 17.87 -8.60 -2.14
CA ARG A 425 17.64 -8.84 -3.58
C ARG A 425 16.60 -7.87 -4.17
N LEU A 426 15.49 -7.65 -3.46
CA LEU A 426 14.47 -6.68 -3.83
C LEU A 426 15.06 -5.26 -3.93
N GLN A 427 15.83 -4.84 -2.92
CA GLN A 427 16.48 -3.53 -2.92
C GLN A 427 17.56 -3.42 -4.02
N ILE A 428 18.28 -4.48 -4.36
CA ILE A 428 19.23 -4.48 -5.49
C ILE A 428 18.49 -4.16 -6.78
N ALA A 429 17.37 -4.83 -7.06
CA ALA A 429 16.56 -4.54 -8.25
C ALA A 429 16.15 -3.04 -8.30
N LEU A 430 15.64 -2.50 -7.20
CA LEU A 430 15.27 -1.09 -7.07
C LEU A 430 16.46 -0.13 -7.28
N THR A 431 17.63 -0.50 -6.75
CA THR A 431 18.87 0.30 -6.82
C THR A 431 19.43 0.34 -8.23
N LEU A 432 19.40 -0.79 -8.95
CA LEU A 432 19.84 -0.88 -10.35
C LEU A 432 19.06 0.07 -11.27
N GLY A 433 17.78 0.33 -10.97
CA GLY A 433 16.99 1.32 -11.68
C GLY A 433 17.48 2.76 -11.55
N ALA A 434 18.45 3.08 -10.68
CA ALA A 434 19.07 4.41 -10.65
C ALA A 434 20.11 4.61 -11.77
N LEU A 435 20.67 3.53 -12.32
CA LEU A 435 21.69 3.59 -13.37
C LEU A 435 21.10 3.89 -14.76
N GLN A 436 19.99 3.22 -15.11
CA GLN A 436 19.35 3.31 -16.44
C GLN A 436 20.33 3.02 -17.59
N THR A 437 21.07 1.90 -17.49
CA THR A 437 22.04 1.44 -18.50
C THR A 437 21.68 0.04 -19.02
N GLU A 438 22.20 -0.36 -20.18
CA GLU A 438 22.03 -1.72 -20.70
C GLU A 438 22.58 -2.77 -19.73
N ALA A 439 23.76 -2.53 -19.15
CA ALA A 439 24.34 -3.41 -18.13
C ALA A 439 23.40 -3.61 -16.93
N SER A 440 22.78 -2.54 -16.42
CA SER A 440 21.78 -2.68 -15.35
C SER A 440 20.52 -3.44 -15.78
N ALA A 441 20.11 -3.33 -17.04
CA ALA A 441 18.98 -4.10 -17.56
C ALA A 441 19.30 -5.60 -17.66
N THR A 442 20.48 -5.98 -18.15
CA THR A 442 20.91 -7.38 -18.18
C THR A 442 20.91 -8.00 -16.78
N ARG A 443 21.33 -7.23 -15.76
CA ARG A 443 21.28 -7.68 -14.36
C ARG A 443 19.86 -7.83 -13.82
N LEU A 444 18.94 -6.95 -14.18
CA LEU A 444 17.53 -7.08 -13.83
C LEU A 444 16.89 -8.33 -14.47
N VAL A 445 17.24 -8.65 -15.73
CA VAL A 445 16.83 -9.91 -16.38
C VAL A 445 17.35 -11.13 -15.62
N SER A 446 18.63 -11.13 -15.22
CA SER A 446 19.20 -12.21 -14.42
C SER A 446 18.42 -12.43 -13.12
N LEU A 447 18.08 -11.36 -12.42
CA LEU A 447 17.23 -11.43 -11.22
C LEU A 447 15.84 -11.99 -11.50
N SER A 448 15.24 -11.65 -12.65
CA SER A 448 13.93 -12.17 -13.04
C SER A 448 13.94 -13.70 -13.23
N HIS A 449 15.01 -14.25 -13.82
CA HIS A 449 15.13 -15.70 -14.04
C HIS A 449 15.43 -16.47 -12.75
N GLN A 450 16.27 -15.90 -11.88
CA GLN A 450 16.74 -16.59 -10.67
C GLN A 450 15.79 -16.39 -9.48
N HIS A 451 15.13 -15.24 -9.38
CA HIS A 451 14.35 -14.80 -8.22
C HIS A 451 13.02 -14.14 -8.58
N GLY A 452 12.52 -14.28 -9.82
CA GLY A 452 11.24 -13.69 -10.22
C GLY A 452 10.03 -14.16 -9.42
N SER A 453 10.12 -15.31 -8.73
CA SER A 453 9.09 -15.82 -7.83
C SER A 453 9.10 -15.19 -6.43
N ASP A 454 10.14 -14.45 -6.06
CA ASP A 454 10.17 -13.72 -4.80
C ASP A 454 9.04 -12.69 -4.79
N ARG A 455 8.28 -12.65 -3.67
CA ARG A 455 7.17 -11.72 -3.51
C ARG A 455 7.62 -10.28 -3.79
N TRP A 456 6.96 -9.63 -4.75
CA TRP A 456 7.20 -8.26 -5.26
C TRP A 456 8.44 -8.03 -6.13
N MET A 457 9.26 -9.05 -6.39
CA MET A 457 10.43 -8.91 -7.25
C MET A 457 10.04 -8.41 -8.64
N GLU A 458 8.94 -8.94 -9.19
CA GLU A 458 8.43 -8.54 -10.49
C GLU A 458 8.15 -7.03 -10.56
N SER A 459 7.44 -6.48 -9.58
CA SER A 459 7.16 -5.04 -9.48
C SER A 459 8.43 -4.21 -9.30
N ALA A 460 9.41 -4.69 -8.54
CA ALA A 460 10.70 -4.00 -8.37
C ALA A 460 11.49 -3.93 -9.68
N ILE A 461 11.52 -5.03 -10.44
CA ILE A 461 12.20 -5.10 -11.74
C ILE A 461 11.49 -4.19 -12.75
N LEU A 462 10.17 -4.33 -12.91
CA LEU A 462 9.40 -3.57 -13.89
C LEU A 462 9.41 -2.06 -13.59
N SER A 463 9.36 -1.66 -12.32
CA SER A 463 9.46 -0.25 -11.93
C SER A 463 10.86 0.32 -12.18
N SER A 464 11.90 -0.50 -12.06
CA SER A 464 13.29 -0.07 -12.24
C SER A 464 13.69 0.11 -13.71
N ALA A 465 12.92 -0.46 -14.64
CA ALA A 465 13.30 -0.53 -16.02
C ALA A 465 12.47 0.43 -16.92
N ASN A 466 12.80 1.72 -16.85
CA ASN A 466 12.01 2.82 -17.43
C ASN A 466 12.32 3.19 -18.90
N GLY A 467 12.14 2.24 -19.83
CA GLY A 467 11.94 2.57 -21.25
C GLY A 467 13.18 2.89 -22.11
N GLN A 468 14.38 3.06 -21.54
CA GLN A 468 15.61 3.20 -22.37
C GLN A 468 16.21 1.87 -22.85
N ASN A 469 15.67 0.74 -22.41
CA ASN A 469 16.20 -0.60 -22.70
C ASN A 469 15.11 -1.56 -23.22
N GLY A 470 14.17 -1.16 -24.08
CA GLY A 470 13.03 -2.03 -24.47
C GLY A 470 13.37 -3.46 -24.94
N SER A 471 14.60 -3.71 -25.40
CA SER A 471 15.10 -5.01 -25.86
C SER A 471 15.16 -6.13 -24.81
N TRP A 472 15.19 -5.83 -23.51
CA TRP A 472 15.27 -6.89 -22.48
C TRP A 472 13.89 -7.41 -22.04
N LEU A 473 12.81 -6.63 -22.22
CA LEU A 473 11.45 -7.07 -21.86
C LEU A 473 11.07 -8.35 -22.62
N SER A 474 11.64 -8.58 -23.80
CA SER A 474 11.47 -9.80 -24.59
C SER A 474 12.24 -11.03 -24.08
N GLN A 475 13.19 -10.86 -23.15
CA GLN A 475 13.98 -11.97 -22.59
C GLN A 475 13.32 -12.59 -21.35
N TRP A 476 12.35 -11.92 -20.74
CA TRP A 476 11.65 -12.40 -19.55
C TRP A 476 10.47 -13.31 -19.90
N LYS A 477 10.29 -14.41 -19.17
CA LYS A 477 9.07 -15.22 -19.22
C LYS A 477 7.80 -14.37 -19.02
N GLY A 478 6.81 -14.59 -19.87
CA GLY A 478 5.53 -13.89 -19.83
C GLY A 478 4.80 -14.05 -18.49
N THR A 479 4.43 -12.92 -17.89
CA THR A 479 3.62 -12.80 -16.67
C THR A 479 2.53 -11.72 -16.85
N PRO A 480 1.47 -11.71 -16.02
CA PRO A 480 0.43 -10.67 -16.12
C PRO A 480 0.95 -9.25 -15.95
N LEU A 481 1.86 -9.01 -15.00
CA LEU A 481 2.34 -7.65 -14.73
C LEU A 481 3.24 -7.16 -15.87
N LEU A 482 4.05 -8.04 -16.44
CA LEU A 482 4.85 -7.76 -17.64
C LEU A 482 3.94 -7.40 -18.83
N GLY A 483 2.91 -8.21 -19.11
CA GLY A 483 1.94 -7.93 -20.17
C GLY A 483 1.22 -6.60 -19.97
N THR A 484 0.78 -6.31 -18.74
CA THR A 484 0.13 -5.03 -18.40
C THR A 484 1.06 -3.85 -18.62
N THR A 485 2.32 -3.97 -18.22
CA THR A 485 3.33 -2.92 -18.35
C THR A 485 3.66 -2.64 -19.82
N MET A 486 3.88 -3.69 -20.62
CA MET A 486 4.21 -3.57 -22.04
C MET A 486 3.08 -2.96 -22.85
N ALA A 487 1.85 -3.45 -22.65
CA ALA A 487 0.70 -2.92 -23.35
C ALA A 487 0.34 -1.51 -22.88
N GLY A 488 0.41 -1.23 -21.57
CA GLY A 488 0.21 0.10 -21.01
C GLY A 488 1.17 1.15 -21.59
N ARG A 489 2.42 0.77 -21.86
CA ARG A 489 3.43 1.60 -22.55
C ARG A 489 3.20 1.79 -24.04
N ARG A 490 2.32 0.99 -24.65
CA ARG A 490 2.21 0.85 -26.11
C ARG A 490 3.54 0.44 -26.77
N ASP A 491 4.33 -0.42 -26.10
CA ASP A 491 5.61 -0.91 -26.64
C ASP A 491 5.37 -2.04 -27.65
N SER A 492 4.99 -1.66 -28.88
CA SER A 492 4.64 -2.61 -29.95
C SER A 492 5.77 -3.58 -30.27
N ASN A 493 7.04 -3.16 -30.14
CA ASN A 493 8.20 -4.00 -30.38
C ASN A 493 8.40 -5.05 -29.29
N ALA A 494 8.31 -4.66 -28.02
CA ALA A 494 8.39 -5.60 -26.92
C ALA A 494 7.22 -6.61 -27.01
N VAL A 495 6.00 -6.14 -27.27
CA VAL A 495 4.81 -7.01 -27.45
C VAL A 495 5.02 -8.00 -28.58
N MET A 496 5.50 -7.55 -29.74
CA MET A 496 5.80 -8.41 -30.88
C MET A 496 6.79 -9.53 -30.51
N ASN A 497 7.91 -9.17 -29.90
CA ASN A 497 8.95 -10.13 -29.52
C ASN A 497 8.45 -11.15 -28.47
N GLN A 498 7.63 -10.72 -27.51
CA GLN A 498 7.02 -11.64 -26.55
C GLN A 498 6.00 -12.59 -27.19
N LEU A 499 5.15 -12.10 -28.09
CA LEU A 499 4.18 -12.95 -28.78
C LEU A 499 4.87 -14.03 -29.64
N LEU A 500 6.01 -13.69 -30.27
CA LEU A 500 6.85 -14.65 -30.97
C LEU A 500 7.37 -15.76 -30.04
N HIS A 501 7.83 -15.40 -28.84
CA HIS A 501 8.26 -16.38 -27.85
C HIS A 501 7.10 -17.25 -27.34
N LEU A 502 5.93 -16.64 -27.15
CA LEU A 502 4.76 -17.29 -26.56
C LEU A 502 4.13 -18.39 -27.42
N ASN A 503 4.30 -18.35 -28.75
CA ASN A 503 3.80 -19.39 -29.63
C ASN A 503 4.44 -20.77 -29.42
N HIS A 504 5.54 -20.83 -28.66
CA HIS A 504 6.29 -22.05 -28.37
C HIS A 504 6.18 -22.51 -26.91
N VAL A 505 5.44 -21.80 -26.06
CA VAL A 505 5.28 -22.14 -24.63
C VAL A 505 3.86 -22.55 -24.29
N SER A 506 3.72 -23.24 -23.16
CA SER A 506 2.47 -23.85 -22.73
C SER A 506 1.37 -22.81 -22.41
N PRO A 507 0.07 -23.15 -22.56
CA PRO A 507 -1.03 -22.26 -22.24
C PRO A 507 -0.99 -21.67 -20.82
N GLU A 508 -0.45 -22.42 -19.86
CA GLU A 508 -0.31 -21.99 -18.46
C GLU A 508 0.60 -20.76 -18.31
N THR A 509 1.56 -20.59 -19.23
CA THR A 509 2.44 -19.41 -19.27
C THR A 509 1.86 -18.28 -20.15
N GLY A 510 1.21 -18.62 -21.26
CA GLY A 510 0.67 -17.64 -22.21
C GLY A 510 -0.59 -16.92 -21.73
N ILE A 511 -1.51 -17.63 -21.05
CA ILE A 511 -2.79 -17.06 -20.57
C ILE A 511 -2.58 -15.88 -19.62
N PRO A 512 -1.76 -15.98 -18.55
CA PRO A 512 -1.55 -14.87 -17.62
C PRO A 512 -0.98 -13.62 -18.31
N PHE A 513 -0.05 -13.80 -19.26
CA PHE A 513 0.52 -12.69 -20.02
C PHE A 513 -0.51 -12.02 -20.94
N LEU A 514 -1.32 -12.78 -21.67
CA LEU A 514 -2.38 -12.25 -22.53
C LEU A 514 -3.45 -11.49 -21.73
N GLN A 515 -3.78 -11.94 -20.52
CA GLN A 515 -4.64 -11.20 -19.59
C GLN A 515 -4.04 -9.83 -19.25
N GLY A 516 -2.74 -9.81 -18.93
CA GLY A 516 -1.99 -8.58 -18.70
C GLY A 516 -2.02 -7.63 -19.90
N LEU A 517 -1.75 -8.15 -21.10
CA LEU A 517 -1.79 -7.35 -22.34
C LEU A 517 -3.15 -6.68 -22.56
N ILE A 518 -4.27 -7.40 -22.36
CA ILE A 518 -5.61 -6.81 -22.45
C ILE A 518 -5.81 -5.72 -21.41
N ALA A 519 -5.41 -5.96 -20.16
CA ALA A 519 -5.56 -4.99 -19.08
C ALA A 519 -4.78 -3.71 -19.39
N GLY A 520 -3.51 -3.81 -19.79
CA GLY A 520 -2.67 -2.66 -20.14
C GLY A 520 -3.12 -1.93 -21.40
N ALA A 521 -3.56 -2.67 -22.43
CA ALA A 521 -4.09 -2.08 -23.66
C ALA A 521 -5.39 -1.28 -23.43
N SER A 522 -6.13 -1.63 -22.38
CA SER A 522 -7.37 -0.94 -22.01
C SER A 522 -7.12 0.33 -21.18
N GLN A 523 -5.87 0.63 -20.81
CA GLN A 523 -5.49 1.83 -20.06
C GLN A 523 -5.13 2.97 -21.01
N GLY A 524 -5.92 4.04 -21.00
CA GLY A 524 -5.65 5.28 -21.75
C GLY A 524 -5.88 5.18 -23.27
N ASP A 525 -5.99 6.34 -23.92
CA ASP A 525 -6.35 6.44 -25.35
C ASP A 525 -5.14 6.70 -26.26
N THR A 526 -3.92 6.46 -25.76
CA THR A 526 -2.70 6.68 -26.56
C THR A 526 -2.64 5.71 -27.74
N PRO A 527 -2.45 6.21 -28.97
CA PRO A 527 -2.29 5.37 -30.16
C PRO A 527 -1.07 4.44 -30.05
N TRP A 528 -1.15 3.28 -30.68
CA TRP A 528 -0.01 2.36 -30.73
C TRP A 528 0.99 2.79 -31.82
N PRO A 529 2.29 2.93 -31.52
CA PRO A 529 3.32 3.14 -32.52
C PRO A 529 3.45 1.88 -33.39
N GLU A 530 3.85 2.05 -34.65
CA GLU A 530 4.09 0.91 -35.53
C GLU A 530 5.34 0.12 -35.07
N PRO A 531 5.27 -1.22 -34.95
CA PRO A 531 6.44 -2.04 -34.63
C PRO A 531 7.44 -2.07 -35.79
N THR A 532 8.72 -2.33 -35.51
CA THR A 532 9.82 -2.33 -36.48
C THR A 532 9.61 -3.27 -37.67
N ASN A 533 8.86 -4.37 -37.49
CA ASN A 533 8.55 -5.34 -38.54
C ASN A 533 7.08 -5.29 -39.00
N GLY A 534 6.42 -4.14 -38.80
CA GLY A 534 5.03 -3.92 -39.19
C GLY A 534 4.01 -4.72 -38.39
N TRP A 535 2.76 -4.29 -38.48
CA TRP A 535 1.63 -4.91 -37.77
C TRP A 535 1.34 -6.35 -38.19
N ASP A 536 1.74 -6.74 -39.40
CA ASP A 536 1.54 -8.09 -39.95
C ASP A 536 2.22 -9.18 -39.12
N THR A 537 3.38 -8.88 -38.54
CA THR A 537 4.11 -9.83 -37.68
C THR A 537 3.28 -10.14 -36.43
N ILE A 538 2.79 -9.10 -35.74
CA ILE A 538 1.94 -9.25 -34.55
C ILE A 538 0.62 -9.95 -34.91
N ALA A 539 -0.01 -9.53 -36.02
CA ALA A 539 -1.26 -10.12 -36.50
C ALA A 539 -1.11 -11.61 -36.79
N THR A 540 0.00 -12.03 -37.41
CA THR A 540 0.29 -13.44 -37.70
C THR A 540 0.46 -14.25 -36.40
N GLN A 541 1.20 -13.73 -35.42
CA GLN A 541 1.37 -14.43 -34.14
C GLN A 541 0.04 -14.59 -33.40
N LEU A 542 -0.77 -13.53 -33.34
CA LEU A 542 -2.08 -13.59 -32.72
C LEU A 542 -3.01 -14.54 -33.49
N ALA A 543 -2.94 -14.58 -34.82
CA ALA A 543 -3.72 -15.52 -35.63
C ALA A 543 -3.43 -16.99 -35.28
N VAL A 544 -2.17 -17.35 -35.05
CA VAL A 544 -1.80 -18.69 -34.55
C VAL A 544 -2.47 -18.96 -33.20
N MET A 545 -2.35 -18.04 -32.23
CA MET A 545 -2.95 -18.20 -30.91
C MET A 545 -4.48 -18.28 -30.95
N MET A 546 -5.13 -17.58 -31.88
CA MET A 546 -6.57 -17.62 -32.10
C MET A 546 -7.06 -18.97 -32.65
N THR A 547 -6.17 -19.79 -33.21
CA THR A 547 -6.47 -21.17 -33.62
C THR A 547 -6.10 -22.22 -32.57
N SER A 548 -5.60 -21.80 -31.40
CA SER A 548 -5.21 -22.70 -30.30
C SER A 548 -6.35 -23.63 -29.89
N ARG A 549 -6.05 -24.87 -29.51
CA ARG A 549 -7.05 -25.81 -28.96
C ARG A 549 -7.62 -25.33 -27.62
N ASN A 550 -6.88 -24.50 -26.88
CA ASN A 550 -7.32 -23.93 -25.60
C ASN A 550 -8.26 -22.74 -25.82
N ALA A 551 -9.49 -22.83 -25.31
CA ALA A 551 -10.53 -21.81 -25.49
C ALA A 551 -10.17 -20.44 -24.90
N GLU A 552 -9.47 -20.42 -23.77
CA GLU A 552 -9.08 -19.18 -23.09
C GLU A 552 -7.97 -18.47 -23.86
N VAL A 553 -7.01 -19.20 -24.42
CA VAL A 553 -5.98 -18.62 -25.31
C VAL A 553 -6.64 -17.98 -26.53
N ARG A 554 -7.59 -18.66 -27.18
CA ARG A 554 -8.31 -18.10 -28.34
C ARG A 554 -9.03 -16.80 -27.98
N LYS A 555 -9.74 -16.81 -26.84
CA LYS A 555 -10.48 -15.66 -26.32
C LYS A 555 -9.54 -14.49 -26.06
N LEU A 556 -8.48 -14.68 -25.26
CA LEU A 556 -7.59 -13.59 -24.89
C LEU A 556 -6.78 -13.06 -26.09
N ALA A 557 -6.31 -13.92 -26.99
CA ALA A 557 -5.61 -13.48 -28.20
C ALA A 557 -6.53 -12.65 -29.11
N SER A 558 -7.77 -13.08 -29.32
CA SER A 558 -8.78 -12.32 -30.08
C SER A 558 -9.06 -10.96 -29.42
N GLY A 559 -9.13 -10.95 -28.08
CA GLY A 559 -9.40 -9.73 -27.31
C GLY A 559 -8.29 -8.71 -27.41
N PHE A 560 -7.04 -9.15 -27.30
CA PHE A 560 -5.90 -8.26 -27.43
C PHE A 560 -5.78 -7.71 -28.85
N ALA A 561 -5.88 -8.58 -29.85
CA ALA A 561 -5.80 -8.19 -31.26
C ALA A 561 -6.88 -7.17 -31.67
N ALA A 562 -8.08 -7.26 -31.10
CA ALA A 562 -9.13 -6.28 -31.38
C ALA A 562 -8.84 -4.86 -30.82
N ARG A 563 -7.86 -4.72 -29.91
CA ARG A 563 -7.39 -3.44 -29.33
C ARG A 563 -6.16 -2.86 -30.04
N LEU A 564 -5.63 -3.55 -31.04
CA LEU A 564 -4.49 -3.09 -31.83
C LEU A 564 -4.97 -2.44 -33.14
N PRO A 565 -4.20 -1.50 -33.72
CA PRO A 565 -4.51 -0.90 -35.02
C PRO A 565 -4.14 -1.85 -36.16
N ILE A 566 -4.53 -3.12 -36.06
CA ILE A 566 -4.40 -4.12 -37.12
C ILE A 566 -5.74 -4.26 -37.83
N ASP A 567 -5.69 -4.55 -39.14
CA ASP A 567 -6.89 -4.90 -39.88
C ASP A 567 -7.41 -6.27 -39.41
N SER A 568 -8.12 -6.24 -38.30
CA SER A 568 -8.67 -7.42 -37.64
C SER A 568 -9.74 -8.10 -38.51
N SER A 569 -10.24 -7.45 -39.57
CA SER A 569 -11.20 -8.03 -40.51
C SER A 569 -10.63 -9.26 -41.25
N LYS A 570 -9.31 -9.28 -41.50
CA LYS A 570 -8.61 -10.42 -42.12
C LYS A 570 -8.51 -11.66 -41.22
N TYR A 571 -8.49 -11.50 -39.89
CA TYR A 571 -8.13 -12.59 -38.95
C TYR A 571 -9.18 -12.88 -37.87
N ILE A 572 -9.85 -11.86 -37.34
CA ILE A 572 -10.83 -11.91 -36.24
C ILE A 572 -12.24 -11.61 -36.72
N GLY A 573 -12.37 -10.87 -37.82
CA GLY A 573 -13.64 -10.48 -38.40
C GLY A 573 -14.57 -11.67 -38.54
N LYS A 574 -14.09 -12.83 -39.02
CA LYS A 574 -14.90 -14.06 -39.10
C LYS A 574 -15.35 -14.58 -37.73
N PHE A 575 -14.48 -14.57 -36.73
CA PHE A 575 -14.80 -15.04 -35.37
C PHE A 575 -15.78 -14.10 -34.66
N LEU A 576 -15.51 -12.79 -34.61
CA LEU A 576 -16.42 -11.81 -34.00
C LEU A 576 -17.73 -11.68 -34.78
N ASN A 577 -17.70 -11.77 -36.11
CA ASN A 577 -18.94 -11.81 -36.90
C ASN A 577 -19.71 -13.11 -36.67
N SER A 578 -19.02 -14.25 -36.48
CA SER A 578 -19.68 -15.50 -36.10
C SER A 578 -20.31 -15.39 -34.72
N ALA A 579 -19.59 -14.87 -33.71
CA ALA A 579 -20.12 -14.64 -32.38
C ALA A 579 -21.27 -13.63 -32.37
N LYS A 580 -21.18 -12.55 -33.16
CA LYS A 580 -22.28 -11.59 -33.36
C LYS A 580 -23.51 -12.26 -33.97
N LYS A 581 -23.33 -13.02 -35.05
CA LYS A 581 -24.43 -13.76 -35.70
C LYS A 581 -25.04 -14.76 -34.72
N GLN A 582 -24.21 -15.54 -34.05
CA GLN A 582 -24.63 -16.57 -33.10
C GLN A 582 -25.33 -15.99 -31.87
N ALA A 583 -24.88 -14.86 -31.33
CA ALA A 583 -25.53 -14.20 -30.19
C ALA A 583 -26.92 -13.66 -30.56
N LEU A 584 -27.08 -13.13 -31.78
CA LEU A 584 -28.31 -12.52 -32.28
C LEU A 584 -29.29 -13.50 -32.92
N ASP A 585 -28.86 -14.71 -33.27
CA ASP A 585 -29.69 -15.72 -33.92
C ASP A 585 -30.60 -16.41 -32.90
N GLU A 586 -31.91 -16.19 -33.03
CA GLU A 586 -32.93 -16.77 -32.14
C GLU A 586 -33.07 -18.29 -32.29
N GLN A 587 -32.60 -18.86 -33.41
CA GLN A 587 -32.60 -20.32 -33.64
C GLN A 587 -31.41 -21.03 -32.96
N THR A 588 -30.38 -20.29 -32.56
CA THR A 588 -29.23 -20.83 -31.84
C THR A 588 -29.63 -21.17 -30.39
N PRO A 589 -29.22 -22.34 -29.84
CA PRO A 589 -29.48 -22.69 -28.44
C PRO A 589 -29.01 -21.60 -27.46
N LEU A 590 -29.81 -21.32 -26.42
CA LEU A 590 -29.58 -20.21 -25.49
C LEU A 590 -28.18 -20.23 -24.85
N ASN A 591 -27.67 -21.40 -24.46
CA ASN A 591 -26.32 -21.55 -23.89
C ASN A 591 -25.20 -21.15 -24.87
N GLN A 592 -25.40 -21.38 -26.17
CA GLN A 592 -24.47 -20.97 -27.21
C GLN A 592 -24.58 -19.47 -27.50
N ARG A 593 -25.78 -18.89 -27.46
CA ARG A 593 -25.99 -17.43 -27.55
C ARG A 593 -25.33 -16.69 -26.39
N VAL A 594 -25.47 -17.22 -25.17
CA VAL A 594 -24.79 -16.71 -23.96
C VAL A 594 -23.27 -16.80 -24.10
N SER A 595 -22.74 -17.96 -24.49
CA SER A 595 -21.31 -18.11 -24.78
C SER A 595 -20.82 -17.12 -25.84
N ALA A 596 -21.61 -16.88 -26.89
CA ALA A 596 -21.26 -15.97 -27.97
C ALA A 596 -21.19 -14.51 -27.51
N ILE A 597 -22.11 -14.03 -26.65
CA ILE A 597 -22.03 -12.68 -26.10
C ILE A 597 -20.91 -12.54 -25.06
N GLU A 598 -20.60 -13.60 -24.30
CA GLU A 598 -19.41 -13.64 -23.43
C GLU A 598 -18.12 -13.58 -24.24
N MET A 599 -18.07 -14.23 -25.41
CA MET A 599 -16.96 -14.13 -26.36
C MET A 599 -16.85 -12.73 -26.99
N LEU A 600 -17.92 -11.95 -27.06
CA LEU A 600 -17.87 -10.56 -27.52
C LEU A 600 -17.39 -9.59 -26.42
N SER A 601 -17.33 -9.99 -25.15
CA SER A 601 -16.88 -9.11 -24.03
C SER A 601 -15.47 -8.55 -24.20
N ILE A 602 -14.67 -9.21 -25.04
CA ILE A 602 -13.29 -8.87 -25.37
C ILE A 602 -13.18 -8.00 -26.62
N ALA A 603 -14.27 -7.74 -27.36
CA ALA A 603 -14.26 -6.88 -28.53
C ALA A 603 -14.24 -5.38 -28.14
N PRO A 604 -13.87 -4.47 -29.06
CA PRO A 604 -14.00 -3.03 -28.85
C PRO A 604 -15.45 -2.67 -28.60
N TYR A 605 -15.67 -1.55 -27.91
CA TYR A 605 -17.00 -1.09 -27.57
C TYR A 605 -17.91 -0.99 -28.81
N GLU A 606 -17.37 -0.50 -29.93
CA GLU A 606 -18.06 -0.32 -31.21
C GLU A 606 -18.59 -1.63 -31.79
N THR A 607 -17.95 -2.76 -31.47
CA THR A 607 -18.36 -4.09 -31.93
C THR A 607 -19.31 -4.77 -30.95
N LEU A 608 -19.01 -4.69 -29.65
CA LEU A 608 -19.79 -5.32 -28.59
C LEU A 608 -21.13 -4.61 -28.36
N ALA A 609 -21.11 -3.28 -28.21
CA ALA A 609 -22.24 -2.51 -27.72
C ALA A 609 -23.50 -2.64 -28.59
N PRO A 610 -23.45 -2.57 -29.94
CA PRO A 610 -24.64 -2.74 -30.76
C PRO A 610 -25.32 -4.10 -30.59
N VAL A 611 -24.54 -5.14 -30.28
CA VAL A 611 -25.05 -6.49 -30.04
C VAL A 611 -25.60 -6.61 -28.62
N ALA A 612 -24.79 -6.24 -27.63
CA ALA A 612 -25.15 -6.37 -26.22
C ALA A 612 -26.39 -5.54 -25.88
N ILE A 613 -26.47 -4.27 -26.33
CA ILE A 613 -27.63 -3.40 -26.09
C ILE A 613 -28.90 -3.99 -26.69
N LYS A 614 -28.82 -4.55 -27.91
CA LYS A 614 -29.96 -5.23 -28.54
C LYS A 614 -30.43 -6.45 -27.72
N LEU A 615 -29.50 -7.15 -27.07
CA LEU A 615 -29.79 -8.30 -26.23
C LEU A 615 -30.28 -7.93 -24.81
N LEU A 616 -30.30 -6.65 -24.45
CA LEU A 616 -30.94 -6.14 -23.23
C LEU A 616 -32.46 -5.94 -23.38
N ASP A 617 -33.02 -6.22 -24.57
CA ASP A 617 -34.46 -6.15 -24.80
C ASP A 617 -35.22 -7.07 -23.82
N PRO A 618 -36.30 -6.59 -23.17
CA PRO A 618 -37.08 -7.36 -22.21
C PRO A 618 -37.63 -8.69 -22.74
N LYS A 619 -37.77 -8.83 -24.07
CA LYS A 619 -38.22 -10.07 -24.73
C LYS A 619 -37.13 -11.15 -24.77
N GLN A 620 -35.87 -10.80 -24.53
CA GLN A 620 -34.77 -11.77 -24.52
C GLN A 620 -34.70 -12.52 -23.17
N PRO A 621 -34.20 -13.77 -23.17
CA PRO A 621 -34.07 -14.54 -21.93
C PRO A 621 -33.21 -13.83 -20.86
N PRO A 622 -33.55 -13.91 -19.56
CA PRO A 622 -32.83 -13.23 -18.49
C PRO A 622 -31.33 -13.55 -18.41
N SER A 623 -30.93 -14.80 -18.71
CA SER A 623 -29.52 -15.20 -18.74
C SER A 623 -28.72 -14.48 -19.83
N LEU A 624 -29.36 -14.19 -20.98
CA LEU A 624 -28.74 -13.49 -22.09
C LEU A 624 -28.62 -11.99 -21.81
N GLN A 625 -29.63 -11.40 -21.16
CA GLN A 625 -29.55 -10.03 -20.66
C GLN A 625 -28.41 -9.90 -19.63
N GLN A 626 -28.34 -10.83 -18.67
CA GLN A 626 -27.29 -10.83 -17.64
C GLN A 626 -25.90 -10.95 -18.25
N ALA A 627 -25.69 -11.88 -19.17
CA ALA A 627 -24.42 -12.04 -19.89
C ALA A 627 -24.05 -10.78 -20.68
N SER A 628 -25.03 -10.12 -21.31
CA SER A 628 -24.81 -8.85 -22.04
C SER A 628 -24.38 -7.71 -21.12
N ILE A 629 -24.98 -7.58 -19.93
CA ILE A 629 -24.59 -6.59 -18.92
C ILE A 629 -23.17 -6.86 -18.43
N ILE A 630 -22.85 -8.11 -18.09
CA ILE A 630 -21.52 -8.51 -17.62
C ILE A 630 -20.48 -8.26 -18.72
N SER A 631 -20.77 -8.61 -19.97
CA SER A 631 -19.90 -8.37 -21.12
C SER A 631 -19.64 -6.88 -21.34
N LEU A 632 -20.68 -6.04 -21.31
CA LEU A 632 -20.54 -4.58 -21.35
C LEU A 632 -19.70 -4.06 -20.20
N GLY A 633 -19.86 -4.64 -19.01
CA GLY A 633 -19.12 -4.28 -17.81
C GLY A 633 -17.61 -4.49 -17.91
N LYS A 634 -17.14 -5.40 -18.79
CA LYS A 634 -15.72 -5.62 -19.08
C LYS A 634 -15.09 -4.54 -19.95
N SER A 635 -15.88 -3.78 -20.71
CA SER A 635 -15.37 -2.59 -21.40
C SER A 635 -15.00 -1.52 -20.35
N HIS A 636 -14.03 -0.66 -20.64
CA HIS A 636 -13.75 0.53 -19.79
C HIS A 636 -14.42 1.79 -20.33
N ASP A 637 -15.17 1.66 -21.42
CA ASP A 637 -15.81 2.79 -22.10
C ASP A 637 -16.92 3.40 -21.22
N ILE A 638 -16.86 4.72 -21.07
CA ILE A 638 -17.78 5.50 -20.25
C ILE A 638 -19.22 5.47 -20.78
N ARG A 639 -19.41 5.23 -22.09
CA ARG A 639 -20.73 5.14 -22.74
C ARG A 639 -21.54 3.95 -22.24
N VAL A 640 -20.87 2.89 -21.75
CA VAL A 640 -21.54 1.75 -21.10
C VAL A 640 -22.49 2.21 -19.99
N ALA A 641 -22.05 3.15 -19.14
CA ALA A 641 -22.86 3.62 -18.04
C ALA A 641 -24.17 4.29 -18.54
N ARG A 642 -24.06 5.11 -19.60
CA ARG A 642 -25.22 5.79 -20.19
C ARG A 642 -26.23 4.80 -20.76
N GLU A 643 -25.75 3.79 -21.49
CA GLU A 643 -26.62 2.78 -22.11
C GLU A 643 -27.30 1.88 -21.06
N LEU A 644 -26.58 1.46 -20.02
CA LEU A 644 -27.16 0.66 -18.93
C LEU A 644 -28.20 1.43 -18.12
N ILE A 645 -27.95 2.72 -17.85
CA ILE A 645 -28.93 3.60 -17.16
C ILE A 645 -30.16 3.82 -18.05
N LYS A 646 -29.99 3.96 -19.37
CA LYS A 646 -31.09 4.16 -20.30
C LYS A 646 -32.05 2.97 -20.34
N VAL A 647 -31.55 1.74 -20.27
CA VAL A 647 -32.39 0.53 -20.28
C VAL A 647 -32.89 0.14 -18.88
N TRP A 648 -32.41 0.78 -17.82
CA TRP A 648 -32.76 0.48 -16.42
C TRP A 648 -34.26 0.25 -16.14
N PRO A 649 -35.18 1.10 -16.64
CA PRO A 649 -36.60 0.95 -16.34
C PRO A 649 -37.19 -0.38 -16.81
N SER A 650 -36.66 -0.93 -17.90
CA SER A 650 -37.16 -2.15 -18.54
C SER A 650 -36.50 -3.44 -18.06
N LEU A 651 -35.53 -3.35 -17.13
CA LEU A 651 -34.78 -4.51 -16.63
C LEU A 651 -35.50 -5.24 -15.49
N THR A 652 -35.34 -6.57 -15.44
CA THR A 652 -35.75 -7.41 -14.30
C THR A 652 -34.92 -7.11 -13.04
N PRO A 653 -35.39 -7.44 -11.82
CA PRO A 653 -34.63 -7.22 -10.59
C PRO A 653 -33.22 -7.82 -10.63
N LYS A 654 -33.05 -9.04 -11.18
CA LYS A 654 -31.75 -9.70 -11.30
C LYS A 654 -30.81 -8.95 -12.26
N SER A 655 -31.33 -8.46 -13.38
CA SER A 655 -30.56 -7.65 -14.34
C SER A 655 -30.19 -6.29 -13.73
N ARG A 656 -31.07 -5.67 -12.94
CA ARG A 656 -30.77 -4.43 -12.21
C ARG A 656 -29.63 -4.59 -11.21
N THR A 657 -29.58 -5.70 -10.48
CA THR A 657 -28.43 -6.02 -9.60
C THR A 657 -27.12 -6.06 -10.39
N ALA A 658 -27.10 -6.76 -11.52
CA ALA A 658 -25.91 -6.84 -12.38
C ALA A 658 -25.50 -5.47 -12.96
N VAL A 659 -26.46 -4.60 -13.29
CA VAL A 659 -26.17 -3.22 -13.72
C VAL A 659 -25.53 -2.42 -12.60
N LEU A 660 -26.07 -2.48 -11.38
CA LEU A 660 -25.49 -1.76 -10.24
C LEU A 660 -24.08 -2.24 -9.93
N GLU A 661 -23.84 -3.55 -9.91
CA GLU A 661 -22.50 -4.12 -9.78
C GLU A 661 -21.56 -3.63 -10.88
N THR A 662 -22.05 -3.56 -12.12
CA THR A 662 -21.28 -3.07 -13.27
C THR A 662 -20.94 -1.58 -13.17
N LEU A 663 -21.89 -0.74 -12.74
CA LEU A 663 -21.68 0.69 -12.56
C LEU A 663 -20.73 0.97 -11.38
N LEU A 664 -20.82 0.19 -10.30
CA LEU A 664 -19.97 0.32 -9.12
C LEU A 664 -18.59 -0.32 -9.29
N SER A 665 -18.38 -1.13 -10.33
CA SER A 665 -17.11 -1.81 -10.57
C SER A 665 -15.99 -0.89 -11.09
N GLN A 666 -16.30 0.31 -11.59
CA GLN A 666 -15.33 1.23 -12.18
C GLN A 666 -15.62 2.68 -11.77
N GLU A 667 -14.59 3.39 -11.31
CA GLU A 667 -14.70 4.78 -10.82
C GLU A 667 -15.23 5.75 -11.88
N ASN A 668 -14.85 5.57 -13.15
CA ASN A 668 -15.28 6.43 -14.26
C ASN A 668 -16.79 6.37 -14.56
N ARG A 669 -17.52 5.40 -13.97
CA ARG A 669 -18.98 5.24 -14.12
C ARG A 669 -19.76 5.84 -12.95
N LEU A 670 -19.12 6.03 -11.80
CA LEU A 670 -19.78 6.54 -10.58
C LEU A 670 -20.47 7.90 -10.80
N PRO A 671 -19.90 8.88 -11.53
CA PRO A 671 -20.60 10.13 -11.80
C PRO A 671 -21.95 9.96 -12.51
N PHE A 672 -22.08 8.95 -13.39
CA PHE A 672 -23.35 8.66 -14.08
C PHE A 672 -24.36 8.01 -13.16
N LEU A 673 -23.92 7.10 -12.29
CA LEU A 673 -24.78 6.49 -11.28
C LEU A 673 -25.30 7.53 -10.29
N LEU A 674 -24.42 8.40 -9.78
CA LEU A 674 -24.78 9.51 -8.90
C LEU A 674 -25.78 10.45 -9.58
N GLY A 675 -25.52 10.86 -10.83
CA GLY A 675 -26.46 11.68 -11.59
C GLY A 675 -27.81 10.98 -11.86
N ALA A 676 -27.84 9.65 -12.01
CA ALA A 676 -29.08 8.89 -12.16
C ALA A 676 -29.88 8.80 -10.84
N LEU A 677 -29.19 8.72 -9.69
CA LEU A 677 -29.80 8.77 -8.36
C LEU A 677 -30.38 10.16 -8.07
N GLU A 678 -29.64 11.22 -8.36
CA GLU A 678 -30.08 12.62 -8.22
C GLU A 678 -31.36 12.89 -9.03
N LYS A 679 -31.39 12.40 -10.27
CA LYS A 679 -32.55 12.52 -11.17
C LYS A 679 -33.67 11.52 -10.86
N ARG A 680 -33.51 10.68 -9.83
CA ARG A 680 -34.45 9.61 -9.45
C ARG A 680 -34.76 8.60 -10.58
N ALA A 681 -33.86 8.49 -11.55
CA ALA A 681 -33.94 7.46 -12.60
C ALA A 681 -33.59 6.07 -12.03
N ILE A 682 -32.72 6.04 -11.03
CA ILE A 682 -32.46 4.91 -10.13
C ILE A 682 -32.85 5.37 -8.73
N GLN A 683 -33.55 4.55 -7.95
CA GLN A 683 -33.94 4.92 -6.59
C GLN A 683 -32.82 4.51 -5.62
N ILE A 684 -32.61 5.30 -4.55
CA ILE A 684 -31.68 4.92 -3.47
C ILE A 684 -32.08 3.55 -2.87
N GLY A 685 -33.38 3.25 -2.87
CA GLY A 685 -33.92 1.95 -2.46
C GLY A 685 -33.41 0.76 -3.29
N ASP A 686 -32.98 0.98 -4.53
CA ASP A 686 -32.47 -0.07 -5.42
C ASP A 686 -31.03 -0.50 -5.05
N LEU A 687 -30.27 0.35 -4.34
CA LEU A 687 -28.95 0.03 -3.83
C LEU A 687 -29.04 -0.83 -2.57
N SER A 688 -28.26 -1.91 -2.51
CA SER A 688 -28.05 -2.66 -1.27
C SER A 688 -27.33 -1.80 -0.22
N ALA A 689 -27.40 -2.19 1.06
CA ALA A 689 -26.75 -1.46 2.14
C ALA A 689 -25.23 -1.30 1.90
N ILE A 690 -24.55 -2.36 1.47
CA ILE A 690 -23.11 -2.36 1.15
C ILE A 690 -22.79 -1.39 0.00
N GLN A 691 -23.68 -1.28 -0.98
CA GLN A 691 -23.49 -0.39 -2.14
C GLN A 691 -23.77 1.09 -1.83
N ARG A 692 -24.44 1.40 -0.71
CA ARG A 692 -24.63 2.79 -0.25
C ARG A 692 -23.46 3.31 0.59
N GLU A 693 -22.68 2.40 1.15
CA GLU A 693 -21.49 2.71 1.95
C GLU A 693 -20.24 2.94 1.06
N LYS A 694 -20.16 2.22 -0.06
CA LYS A 694 -19.19 2.47 -1.14
C LYS A 694 -19.55 3.72 -1.91
#